data_AF-A0A6J6WCM7-F1
#
_entry.id   AF-A0A6J6WCM7-F1
#
_cell.length_a   1.000
_cell.length_b   1.000
_cell.length_c   1.000
_cell.angle_alpha   90.00
_cell.angle_beta   90.00
_cell.angle_gamma   90.00
#
_symmetry.space_group_name_H-M   'P 1'
#
loop_
_entity.id
_entity.type
_entity.pdbx_description
1 polymer ?
#
loop_
_entity_poly.entity_id
_entity_poly.type
_entity_poly.pdbx_seq_one_letter_code
_entity_poly.pdbx_strand_id
1 'polypeptide(L)'
;MIVGRFRSQSEEAQFIAYQLRYAHLIHGTPWNEMAVILRTPGAQANALRRAFAQASIPVSSQTQALSGNPAIAPFLLLAEIAIGSKELSVHNCERLLLSEFGGADSVSLRRMRRALLSSRQEDDLRPGSVMLHDAIDKGDIPIEGAQSLTNIYQLLQGARKILRKKNTQAEDLLWEIWSNARTSDGVALSESWRKQALRGGLRGASADRDLDAVMQLFEEARRFAERFPHSKAESFIAQISKEDILGDAITAKGQRPDVVEIVTIHASKGREWEIVAVAGLQEGTWPNLRQRGSLLGSERLVERARHGGLPRAELDVLTANGLAHDERRLLYVALTRAKSTLITTAVQKDEEEPSSFFEEISTHVLGEWSQEPEMTQVPRPITPSSLVAQLRSHLGKKEADVSASLLKRLANEGLSEADVQSWSGVIPLSTNEPIIAADAVVPVSPSSAESFTECGVKWFLEKSGGTNGDSTAQVLGSAIHAFAARMKEEPNLTEADLVSNLSDAWKLIDPNTGWVSATQLSRAVDMLHKFVAYHNQALNKREIVGVEVEFDIVIGRARIRGSVDRLEVGADGALFIVDFKTGSSIITKEEARVNKQMLAYQLAVTEGGFTEHHESKESAGAELVYLASKSVDASLRNQPSIGVKTEEFKEEIQVIAEAMGAHQFLATINDRCKNCAVRSACPIQNDGRMVME
;
A
#
# COMPACT_ATOMS: atom_id res chain seq x y z
N MET A 1 -5.99 -22.10 38.59
CA MET A 1 -5.66 -22.43 37.20
C MET A 1 -6.82 -21.99 36.32
N ILE A 2 -6.54 -21.27 35.23
CA ILE A 2 -7.56 -20.77 34.30
C ILE A 2 -7.41 -21.55 33.00
N VAL A 3 -8.52 -22.09 32.47
CA VAL A 3 -8.55 -22.82 31.21
C VAL A 3 -9.45 -22.07 30.24
N GLY A 4 -8.97 -21.82 29.02
CA GLY A 4 -9.72 -21.10 28.00
C GLY A 4 -9.72 -21.82 26.66
N ARG A 5 -10.90 -21.91 26.03
CA ARG A 5 -11.08 -22.45 24.67
C ARG A 5 -11.67 -21.40 23.76
N PHE A 6 -11.06 -21.16 22.60
CA PHE A 6 -11.39 -20.02 21.74
C PHE A 6 -11.67 -20.44 20.30
N ARG A 7 -12.39 -19.60 19.56
CA ARG A 7 -12.65 -19.85 18.14
C ARG A 7 -11.52 -19.38 17.26
N SER A 8 -10.51 -18.65 17.77
CA SER A 8 -9.37 -18.23 16.96
C SER A 8 -8.15 -17.88 17.82
N GLN A 9 -6.97 -17.91 17.19
CA GLN A 9 -5.72 -17.45 17.80
C GLN A 9 -5.78 -15.96 18.22
N SER A 10 -6.61 -15.15 17.55
CA SER A 10 -6.81 -13.74 17.90
C SER A 10 -7.60 -13.59 19.20
N GLU A 11 -8.67 -14.37 19.36
CA GLU A 11 -9.48 -14.42 20.59
C GLU A 11 -8.66 -14.90 21.77
N GLU A 12 -7.90 -15.99 21.58
CA GLU A 12 -6.97 -16.51 22.58
C GLU A 12 -5.96 -15.45 23.03
N ALA A 13 -5.32 -14.77 22.08
CA ALA A 13 -4.35 -13.72 22.36
C ALA A 13 -4.96 -12.52 23.10
N GLN A 14 -6.18 -12.11 22.73
CA GLN A 14 -6.91 -11.03 23.40
C GLN A 14 -7.30 -11.42 24.83
N PHE A 15 -7.72 -12.66 25.07
CA PHE A 15 -8.02 -13.15 26.40
C PHE A 15 -6.77 -13.14 27.30
N ILE A 16 -5.64 -13.65 26.81
CA ILE A 16 -4.38 -13.62 27.55
C ILE A 16 -3.98 -12.17 27.85
N ALA A 17 -4.08 -11.26 26.87
CA ALA A 17 -3.82 -9.84 27.08
C ALA A 17 -4.72 -9.24 28.17
N TYR A 18 -6.01 -9.56 28.16
CA TYR A 18 -6.95 -9.12 29.18
C TYR A 18 -6.54 -9.60 30.58
N GLN A 19 -6.21 -10.89 30.75
CA GLN A 19 -5.83 -11.45 32.05
C GLN A 19 -4.55 -10.81 32.60
N LEU A 20 -3.52 -10.65 31.77
CA LEU A 20 -2.26 -10.03 32.20
C LEU A 20 -2.47 -8.55 32.54
N ARG A 21 -3.24 -7.81 31.72
CA ARG A 21 -3.57 -6.41 31.99
C ARG A 21 -4.39 -6.25 33.26
N TYR A 22 -5.36 -7.13 33.49
CA TYR A 22 -6.17 -7.15 34.70
C TYR A 22 -5.29 -7.39 35.93
N ALA A 23 -4.39 -8.38 35.89
CA ALA A 23 -3.47 -8.65 36.99
C ALA A 23 -2.55 -7.46 37.29
N HIS A 24 -2.02 -6.79 36.27
CA HIS A 24 -1.19 -5.61 36.47
C HIS A 24 -1.97 -4.45 37.09
N LEU A 25 -3.15 -4.13 36.56
CA LEU A 25 -3.93 -2.96 36.98
C LEU A 25 -4.64 -3.15 38.33
N ILE A 26 -5.17 -4.34 38.60
CA ILE A 26 -5.99 -4.62 39.79
C ILE A 26 -5.16 -5.22 40.91
N HIS A 27 -4.25 -6.14 40.59
CA HIS A 27 -3.43 -6.84 41.59
C HIS A 27 -2.02 -6.26 41.75
N GLY A 28 -1.64 -5.27 40.93
CA GLY A 28 -0.34 -4.60 41.04
C GLY A 28 0.86 -5.46 40.66
N THR A 29 0.65 -6.60 40.00
CA THR A 29 1.73 -7.49 39.58
C THR A 29 2.59 -6.82 38.49
N PRO A 30 3.92 -6.72 38.64
CA PRO A 30 4.78 -6.10 37.63
C PRO A 30 4.85 -6.96 36.36
N TRP A 31 5.18 -6.35 35.21
CA TRP A 31 5.16 -7.04 33.92
C TRP A 31 6.25 -8.10 33.81
N ASN A 32 7.41 -7.86 34.42
CA ASN A 32 8.52 -8.83 34.45
C ASN A 32 8.24 -10.13 35.23
N GLU A 33 7.15 -10.16 36.02
CA GLU A 33 6.65 -11.35 36.72
C GLU A 33 5.57 -12.09 35.92
N MET A 34 5.41 -11.76 34.64
CA MET A 34 4.45 -12.39 33.73
C MET A 34 5.11 -12.95 32.48
N ALA A 35 4.70 -14.15 32.06
CA ALA A 35 5.20 -14.75 30.82
C ALA A 35 4.13 -15.54 30.05
N VAL A 36 4.37 -15.65 28.74
CA VAL A 36 3.65 -16.55 27.85
C VAL A 36 4.62 -17.58 27.27
N ILE A 37 4.33 -18.86 27.51
CA ILE A 37 5.12 -19.99 27.02
C ILE A 37 4.43 -20.60 25.81
N LEU A 38 5.20 -20.76 24.74
CA LEU A 38 4.78 -21.39 23.50
C LEU A 38 5.67 -22.60 23.18
N ARG A 39 5.13 -23.58 22.45
CA ARG A 39 5.93 -24.71 21.97
C ARG A 39 6.98 -24.29 20.95
N THR A 40 6.58 -23.46 19.99
CA THR A 40 7.39 -22.98 18.86
C THR A 40 7.02 -21.52 18.58
N PRO A 41 7.99 -20.64 18.29
CA PRO A 41 7.69 -19.27 17.87
C PRO A 41 7.07 -19.30 16.47
N GLY A 42 6.08 -18.43 16.20
CA GLY A 42 5.37 -18.42 14.92
C GLY A 42 4.17 -17.49 14.90
N ALA A 43 3.14 -17.87 14.13
CA ALA A 43 1.91 -17.08 13.95
C ALA A 43 1.24 -16.70 15.29
N GLN A 44 1.21 -17.63 16.26
CA GLN A 44 0.63 -17.40 17.57
C GLN A 44 1.42 -16.39 18.41
N ALA A 45 2.75 -16.44 18.38
CA ALA A 45 3.58 -15.42 19.02
C ALA A 45 3.31 -14.02 18.43
N ASN A 46 3.10 -13.93 17.11
CA ASN A 46 2.76 -12.68 16.45
C ASN A 46 1.34 -12.20 16.81
N ALA A 47 0.38 -13.10 16.96
CA ALA A 47 -0.97 -12.76 17.44
C ALA A 47 -0.93 -12.19 18.87
N LEU A 48 -0.20 -12.83 19.79
CA LEU A 48 0.03 -12.34 21.15
C LEU A 48 0.67 -10.95 21.17
N ARG A 49 1.71 -10.73 20.36
CA ARG A 49 2.38 -9.42 20.26
C ARG A 49 1.42 -8.33 19.79
N ARG A 50 0.58 -8.62 18.80
CA ARG A 50 -0.45 -7.67 18.33
C ARG A 50 -1.47 -7.36 19.41
N ALA A 51 -1.98 -8.38 20.11
CA ALA A 51 -2.94 -8.19 21.20
C ALA A 51 -2.32 -7.39 22.36
N PHE A 52 -1.07 -7.67 22.73
CA PHE A 52 -0.34 -6.94 23.76
C PHE A 52 -0.09 -5.48 23.36
N ALA A 53 0.30 -5.22 22.10
CA ALA A 53 0.44 -3.86 21.59
C ALA A 53 -0.88 -3.08 21.64
N GLN A 54 -2.00 -3.70 21.24
CA GLN A 54 -3.34 -3.11 21.33
C GLN A 54 -3.74 -2.81 22.78
N ALA A 55 -3.36 -3.68 23.73
CA ALA A 55 -3.63 -3.52 25.14
C ALA A 55 -2.59 -2.65 25.90
N SER A 56 -1.62 -2.05 25.19
CA SER A 56 -0.50 -1.30 25.79
C SER A 56 0.26 -2.09 26.86
N ILE A 57 0.45 -3.39 26.62
CA ILE A 57 1.26 -4.29 27.44
C ILE A 57 2.69 -4.28 26.88
N PRO A 58 3.71 -3.94 27.67
CA PRO A 58 5.10 -3.99 27.23
C PRO A 58 5.55 -5.44 27.02
N VAL A 59 6.21 -5.74 25.90
CA VAL A 59 6.62 -7.10 25.52
C VAL A 59 8.09 -7.14 25.18
N SER A 60 8.80 -8.18 25.60
CA SER A 60 10.19 -8.41 25.19
C SER A 60 10.33 -8.51 23.67
N SER A 61 11.33 -7.85 23.09
CA SER A 61 11.55 -7.85 21.63
C SER A 61 11.85 -9.26 21.10
N GLN A 62 11.38 -9.55 19.89
CA GLN A 62 11.79 -10.76 19.16
C GLN A 62 13.21 -10.52 18.66
N THR A 63 14.16 -11.37 19.02
CA THR A 63 15.45 -11.41 18.34
C THR A 63 15.19 -11.87 16.91
N GLN A 64 15.53 -11.03 15.92
CA GLN A 64 15.48 -11.37 14.49
C GLN A 64 16.91 -11.42 13.96
N ALA A 65 17.15 -12.20 12.90
CA ALA A 65 18.42 -12.11 12.19
C ALA A 65 18.63 -10.66 11.75
N LEU A 66 19.87 -10.16 11.87
CA LEU A 66 20.16 -8.75 11.61
C LEU A 66 19.83 -8.33 10.17
N SER A 67 20.01 -9.24 9.21
CA SER A 67 19.64 -9.07 7.80
C SER A 67 18.15 -8.76 7.58
N GLY A 68 17.28 -9.34 8.42
CA GLY A 68 15.82 -9.17 8.35
C GLY A 68 15.28 -7.99 9.16
N ASN A 69 16.11 -7.34 9.97
CA ASN A 69 15.68 -6.20 10.77
C ASN A 69 15.45 -4.96 9.87
N PRO A 70 14.27 -4.31 9.91
CA PRO A 70 13.95 -3.18 9.04
C PRO A 70 14.84 -1.94 9.24
N ALA A 71 15.44 -1.76 10.43
CA ALA A 71 16.40 -0.69 10.68
C ALA A 71 17.79 -0.98 10.09
N ILE A 72 18.17 -2.27 10.01
CA ILE A 72 19.49 -2.71 9.56
C ILE A 72 19.51 -3.02 8.05
N ALA A 73 18.41 -3.50 7.48
CA ALA A 73 18.35 -3.87 6.07
C ALA A 73 18.73 -2.70 5.11
N PRO A 74 18.28 -1.44 5.30
CA PRO A 74 18.74 -0.31 4.50
C PRO A 74 20.22 0.02 4.71
N PHE A 75 20.72 -0.17 5.93
CA PHE A 75 22.13 0.01 6.27
C PHE A 75 22.99 -1.00 5.47
N LEU A 76 22.66 -2.29 5.53
CA LEU A 76 23.34 -3.34 4.77
C LEU A 76 23.21 -3.11 3.25
N LEU A 77 22.03 -2.69 2.77
CA LEU A 77 21.83 -2.35 1.35
C LEU A 77 22.78 -1.25 0.88
N LEU A 78 22.96 -0.20 1.69
CA LEU A 78 23.89 0.89 1.38
C LEU A 78 25.34 0.37 1.31
N ALA A 79 25.74 -0.47 2.28
CA ALA A 79 27.07 -1.09 2.29
C ALA A 79 27.29 -2.02 1.07
N GLU A 80 26.31 -2.85 0.72
CA GLU A 80 26.34 -3.75 -0.44
C GLU A 80 26.48 -2.97 -1.76
N ILE A 81 25.78 -1.84 -1.90
CA ILE A 81 25.88 -0.96 -3.07
C ILE A 81 27.25 -0.26 -3.10
N ALA A 82 27.77 0.19 -1.95
CA ALA A 82 29.09 0.81 -1.89
C ALA A 82 30.22 -0.17 -2.25
N ILE A 83 30.08 -1.44 -1.87
CA ILE A 83 30.98 -2.55 -2.21
C ILE A 83 30.85 -2.98 -3.68
N GLY A 84 29.69 -2.76 -4.31
CA GLY A 84 29.38 -3.21 -5.66
C GLY A 84 28.86 -4.65 -5.72
N SER A 85 28.44 -5.24 -4.60
CA SER A 85 27.76 -6.54 -4.59
C SER A 85 26.30 -6.45 -5.04
N LYS A 86 25.68 -5.28 -4.88
CA LYS A 86 24.37 -4.93 -5.45
C LYS A 86 24.49 -3.69 -6.33
N GLU A 87 23.72 -3.69 -7.42
CA GLU A 87 23.63 -2.53 -8.32
C GLU A 87 22.80 -1.41 -7.69
N LEU A 88 23.21 -0.17 -7.93
CA LEU A 88 22.39 1.02 -7.64
C LEU A 88 21.26 1.11 -8.68
N SER A 89 20.28 0.22 -8.59
CA SER A 89 19.09 0.30 -9.45
C SER A 89 18.15 1.41 -8.97
N VAL A 90 17.23 1.86 -9.84
CA VAL A 90 16.15 2.81 -9.46
C VAL A 90 15.37 2.29 -8.25
N HIS A 91 15.08 0.99 -8.21
CA HIS A 91 14.38 0.36 -7.09
C HIS A 91 15.17 0.47 -5.78
N ASN A 92 16.48 0.21 -5.81
CA ASN A 92 17.33 0.33 -4.64
C ASN A 92 17.51 1.79 -4.19
N CYS A 93 17.54 2.74 -5.12
CA CYS A 93 17.51 4.18 -4.82
C CYS A 93 16.26 4.55 -4.02
N GLU A 94 15.08 4.13 -4.49
CA GLU A 94 13.81 4.38 -3.78
C GLU A 94 13.81 3.75 -2.39
N ARG A 95 14.29 2.51 -2.25
CA ARG A 95 14.39 1.84 -0.94
C ARG A 95 15.28 2.59 0.04
N LEU A 96 16.41 3.12 -0.42
CA LEU A 96 17.32 3.92 0.42
C LEU A 96 16.68 5.26 0.79
N LEU A 97 16.03 5.94 -0.15
CA LEU A 97 15.36 7.22 0.11
C LEU A 97 14.20 7.09 1.11
N LEU A 98 13.42 6.01 1.01
CA LEU A 98 12.29 5.72 1.90
C LEU A 98 12.73 5.14 3.27
N SER A 99 14.02 4.88 3.45
CA SER A 99 14.56 4.44 4.74
C SER A 99 14.84 5.63 5.66
N GLU A 100 15.08 5.37 6.95
CA GLU A 100 15.47 6.38 7.95
C GLU A 100 16.76 7.15 7.57
N PHE A 101 17.61 6.57 6.72
CA PHE A 101 18.82 7.24 6.21
C PHE A 101 18.52 8.31 5.15
N GLY A 102 17.43 8.13 4.39
CA GLY A 102 16.95 9.09 3.40
C GLY A 102 15.86 10.02 3.95
N GLY A 103 15.01 9.52 4.85
CA GLY A 103 13.94 10.27 5.51
C GLY A 103 12.85 10.78 4.57
N ALA A 104 12.73 10.22 3.36
CA ALA A 104 11.67 10.60 2.43
C ALA A 104 10.42 9.74 2.64
N ASP A 105 9.25 10.34 2.47
CA ASP A 105 8.00 9.61 2.28
C ASP A 105 7.65 9.49 0.78
N SER A 106 6.58 8.77 0.46
CA SER A 106 6.12 8.57 -0.92
C SER A 106 5.76 9.88 -1.63
N VAL A 107 5.25 10.86 -0.88
CA VAL A 107 4.88 12.19 -1.39
C VAL A 107 6.13 13.01 -1.73
N SER A 108 7.11 13.03 -0.84
CA SER A 108 8.40 13.71 -1.01
C SER A 108 9.17 13.09 -2.16
N LEU A 109 9.17 11.76 -2.30
CA LEU A 109 9.76 11.08 -3.45
C LEU A 109 9.12 11.52 -4.78
N ARG A 110 7.79 11.60 -4.84
CA ARG A 110 7.07 12.08 -6.03
C ARG A 110 7.38 13.55 -6.32
N ARG A 111 7.47 14.39 -5.28
CA ARG A 111 7.84 15.79 -5.39
C ARG A 111 9.26 15.96 -5.92
N MET A 112 10.22 15.20 -5.39
CA MET A 112 11.62 15.21 -5.87
C MET A 112 11.68 14.80 -7.35
N ARG A 113 10.98 13.75 -7.77
CA ARG A 113 10.92 13.35 -9.19
C ARG A 113 10.38 14.44 -10.10
N ARG A 114 9.30 15.11 -9.69
CA ARG A 114 8.72 16.22 -10.45
C ARG A 114 9.65 17.42 -10.52
N ALA A 115 10.30 17.75 -9.41
CA ALA A 115 11.27 18.85 -9.35
C ALA A 115 12.48 18.56 -10.27
N LEU A 116 13.01 17.34 -10.25
CA LEU A 116 14.10 16.92 -11.16
C LEU A 116 13.66 17.06 -12.63
N LEU A 117 12.47 16.56 -12.97
CA LEU A 117 11.91 16.71 -14.32
C LEU A 117 11.70 18.18 -14.71
N SER A 118 11.32 19.05 -13.77
CA SER A 118 11.15 20.48 -14.04
C SER A 118 12.47 21.22 -14.21
N SER A 119 13.58 20.68 -13.67
CA SER A 119 14.92 21.26 -13.77
C SER A 119 15.68 20.86 -15.04
N ARG A 120 15.12 19.95 -15.85
CA ARG A 120 15.75 19.46 -17.08
C ARG A 120 15.86 20.58 -18.12
N GLN A 121 16.94 20.57 -18.91
CA GLN A 121 17.05 21.39 -20.12
C GLN A 121 16.14 20.82 -21.22
N GLU A 122 15.73 21.63 -22.20
CA GLU A 122 14.80 21.22 -23.26
C GLU A 122 15.32 20.02 -24.08
N ASP A 123 16.63 19.88 -24.24
CA ASP A 123 17.27 18.76 -24.97
C ASP A 123 17.45 17.49 -24.12
N ASP A 124 17.19 17.53 -22.81
CA ASP A 124 17.38 16.40 -21.91
C ASP A 124 16.13 15.51 -21.83
N LEU A 125 16.17 14.41 -22.58
CA LEU A 125 15.08 13.42 -22.67
C LEU A 125 15.12 12.36 -21.56
N ARG A 126 16.00 12.48 -20.55
CA ARG A 126 16.11 11.48 -19.48
C ARG A 126 14.81 11.43 -18.64
N PRO A 127 14.31 10.23 -18.33
CA PRO A 127 13.21 10.07 -17.37
C PRO A 127 13.62 10.50 -15.96
N GLY A 128 12.65 10.98 -15.16
CA GLY A 128 12.91 11.41 -13.77
C GLY A 128 13.46 10.30 -12.87
N SER A 129 13.24 9.02 -13.21
CA SER A 129 13.86 7.87 -12.52
C SER A 129 15.36 7.75 -12.77
N VAL A 130 15.82 8.06 -13.99
CA VAL A 130 17.25 8.08 -14.34
C VAL A 130 17.92 9.29 -13.70
N MET A 131 17.26 10.45 -13.70
CA MET A 131 17.75 11.64 -12.99
C MET A 131 17.87 11.39 -11.48
N LEU A 132 16.92 10.66 -10.88
CA LEU A 132 16.98 10.25 -9.47
C LEU A 132 18.20 9.36 -9.19
N HIS A 133 18.48 8.41 -10.07
CA HIS A 133 19.68 7.57 -10.01
C HIS A 133 20.96 8.42 -10.10
N ASP A 134 21.06 9.28 -11.12
CA ASP A 134 22.22 10.16 -11.33
C ASP A 134 22.45 11.12 -10.16
N ALA A 135 21.38 11.63 -9.55
CA ALA A 135 21.44 12.46 -8.35
C ALA A 135 22.10 11.72 -7.18
N ILE A 136 21.80 10.44 -6.98
CA ILE A 136 22.37 9.61 -5.91
C ILE A 136 23.78 9.10 -6.25
N ASP A 137 24.07 8.82 -7.51
CA ASP A 137 25.37 8.26 -7.90
C ASP A 137 26.44 9.35 -8.10
N LYS A 138 26.08 10.40 -8.85
CA LYS A 138 26.98 11.47 -9.30
C LYS A 138 26.89 12.73 -8.44
N GLY A 139 25.78 12.92 -7.71
CA GLY A 139 25.54 14.14 -6.91
C GLY A 139 24.95 15.28 -7.73
N ASP A 140 24.40 14.99 -8.90
CA ASP A 140 23.71 15.95 -9.77
C ASP A 140 22.31 16.24 -9.21
N ILE A 141 22.24 17.14 -8.23
CA ILE A 141 21.01 17.51 -7.49
C ILE A 141 20.67 18.97 -7.84
N PRO A 142 20.05 19.24 -9.01
CA PRO A 142 19.73 20.60 -9.47
C PRO A 142 18.50 21.22 -8.78
N ILE A 143 18.06 20.66 -7.64
CA ILE A 143 16.83 21.03 -6.96
C ILE A 143 17.07 21.45 -5.51
N GLU A 144 16.39 22.52 -5.09
CA GLU A 144 16.44 22.98 -3.70
C GLU A 144 15.63 22.06 -2.77
N GLY A 145 16.04 21.97 -1.49
CA GLY A 145 15.31 21.20 -0.48
C GLY A 145 15.42 19.68 -0.61
N ALA A 146 16.36 19.16 -1.43
CA ALA A 146 16.58 17.74 -1.65
C ALA A 146 17.54 17.10 -0.64
N GLN A 147 17.28 17.32 0.66
CA GLN A 147 18.15 16.81 1.72
C GLN A 147 18.25 15.28 1.71
N SER A 148 17.14 14.58 1.41
CA SER A 148 17.11 13.12 1.29
C SER A 148 18.07 12.58 0.22
N LEU A 149 18.11 13.20 -0.97
CA LEU A 149 19.04 12.82 -2.03
C LEU A 149 20.48 13.11 -1.63
N THR A 150 20.70 14.28 -1.03
CA THR A 150 22.02 14.71 -0.56
C THR A 150 22.56 13.77 0.51
N ASN A 151 21.73 13.36 1.47
CA ASN A 151 22.10 12.43 2.55
C ASN A 151 22.56 11.09 1.98
N ILE A 152 21.75 10.46 1.10
CA ILE A 152 22.11 9.16 0.52
C ILE A 152 23.35 9.26 -0.37
N TYR A 153 23.47 10.30 -1.19
CA TYR A 153 24.68 10.56 -1.98
C TYR A 153 25.92 10.65 -1.09
N GLN A 154 25.87 11.48 -0.04
CA GLN A 154 27.01 11.68 0.87
C GLN A 154 27.39 10.39 1.59
N LEU A 155 26.43 9.60 2.06
CA LEU A 155 26.67 8.31 2.70
C LEU A 155 27.33 7.32 1.75
N LEU A 156 26.84 7.20 0.51
CA LEU A 156 27.42 6.32 -0.50
C LEU A 156 28.84 6.76 -0.88
N GLN A 157 29.08 8.05 -1.05
CA GLN A 157 30.41 8.57 -1.37
C GLN A 157 31.39 8.37 -0.21
N GLY A 158 30.96 8.58 1.05
CA GLY A 158 31.75 8.30 2.24
C GLY A 158 32.15 6.82 2.33
N ALA A 159 31.18 5.92 2.18
CA ALA A 159 31.39 4.48 2.15
C ALA A 159 32.37 4.06 1.03
N ARG A 160 32.15 4.52 -0.20
CA ARG A 160 33.04 4.27 -1.35
C ARG A 160 34.46 4.81 -1.12
N LYS A 161 34.60 5.98 -0.48
CA LYS A 161 35.89 6.59 -0.16
C LYS A 161 36.69 5.75 0.84
N ILE A 162 36.03 5.19 1.86
CA ILE A 162 36.70 4.34 2.85
C ILE A 162 37.08 2.97 2.28
N LEU A 163 36.26 2.40 1.39
CA LEU A 163 36.60 1.15 0.69
C LEU A 163 37.85 1.27 -0.21
N ARG A 164 38.22 2.47 -0.65
CA ARG A 164 39.48 2.72 -1.39
C ARG A 164 40.73 2.65 -0.51
N LYS A 165 40.61 2.77 0.82
CA LYS A 165 41.75 2.64 1.73
C LYS A 165 42.20 1.17 1.78
N LYS A 166 43.50 0.95 1.97
CA LYS A 166 44.04 -0.41 2.16
C LYS A 166 43.65 -0.92 3.55
N ASN A 167 43.26 -2.19 3.65
CA ASN A 167 42.90 -2.90 4.88
C ASN A 167 41.66 -2.39 5.62
N THR A 168 40.68 -1.82 4.90
CA THR A 168 39.38 -1.44 5.48
C THR A 168 38.64 -2.67 5.99
N GLN A 169 38.35 -2.68 7.29
CA GLN A 169 37.55 -3.72 7.94
C GLN A 169 36.05 -3.37 7.89
N ALA A 170 35.21 -4.34 8.27
CA ALA A 170 33.77 -4.14 8.31
C ALA A 170 33.36 -3.00 9.26
N GLU A 171 34.00 -2.92 10.43
CA GLU A 171 33.74 -1.86 11.42
C GLU A 171 33.95 -0.46 10.84
N ASP A 172 35.03 -0.24 10.09
CA ASP A 172 35.36 1.05 9.49
C ASP A 172 34.27 1.51 8.50
N LEU A 173 33.79 0.57 7.67
CA LEU A 173 32.72 0.83 6.70
C LEU A 173 31.41 1.15 7.41
N LEU A 174 31.02 0.31 8.38
CA LEU A 174 29.78 0.50 9.13
C LEU A 174 29.81 1.81 9.93
N TRP A 175 30.94 2.13 10.56
CA TRP A 175 31.10 3.35 11.33
C TRP A 175 30.98 4.60 10.46
N GLU A 176 31.56 4.60 9.26
CA GLU A 176 31.42 5.73 8.32
C GLU A 176 29.96 5.98 7.95
N ILE A 177 29.21 4.93 7.67
CA ILE A 177 27.80 5.05 7.30
C ILE A 177 26.99 5.54 8.50
N TRP A 178 27.17 4.93 9.68
CA TRP A 178 26.39 5.24 10.88
C TRP A 178 26.67 6.64 11.43
N SER A 179 27.94 7.04 11.51
CA SER A 179 28.34 8.33 12.11
C SER A 179 27.94 9.53 11.26
N ASN A 180 27.81 9.35 9.94
CA ASN A 180 27.39 10.40 9.01
C ASN A 180 25.89 10.35 8.68
N ALA A 181 25.14 9.37 9.18
CA ALA A 181 23.70 9.27 8.95
C ALA A 181 22.95 10.42 9.62
N ARG A 182 22.09 11.10 8.85
CA ARG A 182 21.30 12.24 9.31
C ARG A 182 19.84 12.08 8.95
N THR A 183 18.96 12.60 9.82
CA THR A 183 17.53 12.74 9.52
C THR A 183 17.29 13.81 8.46
N SER A 184 16.07 13.90 7.96
CA SER A 184 15.63 14.98 7.04
C SER A 184 15.91 16.37 7.61
N ASP A 185 15.87 16.52 8.94
CA ASP A 185 16.08 17.79 9.65
C ASP A 185 17.58 18.07 9.91
N GLY A 186 18.49 17.24 9.40
CA GLY A 186 19.94 17.40 9.52
C GLY A 186 20.55 16.95 10.85
N VAL A 187 19.74 16.42 11.77
CA VAL A 187 20.18 15.87 13.06
C VAL A 187 20.81 14.49 12.85
N ALA A 188 21.86 14.14 13.59
CA ALA A 188 22.44 12.81 13.53
C ALA A 188 21.40 11.74 13.90
N LEU A 189 21.30 10.68 13.10
CA LEU A 189 20.29 9.63 13.28
C LEU A 189 20.41 8.96 14.65
N SER A 190 21.64 8.71 15.10
CA SER A 190 21.97 8.16 16.41
C SER A 190 21.44 9.01 17.57
N GLU A 191 21.52 10.34 17.49
CA GLU A 191 20.98 11.24 18.51
C GLU A 191 19.45 11.28 18.49
N SER A 192 18.86 11.25 17.30
CA SER A 192 17.41 11.20 17.14
C SER A 192 16.83 9.94 17.79
N TRP A 193 17.36 8.77 17.44
CA TRP A 193 16.93 7.49 18.02
C TRP A 193 17.17 7.43 19.53
N ARG A 194 18.32 7.93 20.02
CA ARG A 194 18.58 8.00 21.47
C ARG A 194 17.56 8.88 22.19
N LYS A 195 17.25 10.06 21.66
CA LYS A 195 16.24 10.96 22.24
C LYS A 195 14.85 10.33 22.22
N GLN A 196 14.51 9.59 21.17
CA GLN A 196 13.22 8.88 21.06
C GLN A 196 13.14 7.72 22.05
N ALA A 197 14.18 6.91 22.17
CA ALA A 197 14.25 5.80 23.13
C ALA A 197 14.07 6.30 24.58
N LEU A 198 14.77 7.37 24.97
CA LEU A 198 14.67 7.96 26.31
C LEU A 198 13.30 8.58 26.63
N ARG A 199 12.51 8.96 25.62
CA ARG A 199 11.14 9.48 25.82
C ARG A 199 10.14 8.38 26.19
N GLY A 200 10.44 7.11 25.91
CA GLY A 200 9.57 5.97 26.19
C GLY A 200 8.35 5.88 25.24
N GLY A 201 7.41 4.99 25.59
CA GLY A 201 6.24 4.66 24.78
C GLY A 201 6.54 3.73 23.58
N LEU A 202 5.55 3.47 22.73
CA LEU A 202 5.69 2.55 21.59
C LEU A 202 6.79 2.96 20.61
N ARG A 203 6.87 4.25 20.27
CA ARG A 203 7.93 4.79 19.40
C ARG A 203 9.30 4.71 20.07
N GLY A 204 9.40 4.99 21.36
CA GLY A 204 10.65 4.82 22.12
C GLY A 204 11.12 3.38 22.16
N ALA A 205 10.21 2.42 22.38
CA ALA A 205 10.54 0.99 22.37
C ALA A 205 10.97 0.47 20.99
N SER A 206 10.51 1.09 19.89
CA SER A 206 11.03 0.80 18.55
C SER A 206 12.46 1.34 18.41
N ALA A 207 12.66 2.62 18.71
CA ALA A 207 13.97 3.26 18.60
C ALA A 207 15.04 2.56 19.48
N ASP A 208 14.68 2.13 20.69
CA ASP A 208 15.56 1.35 21.57
C ASP A 208 15.96 0.01 20.95
N ARG A 209 15.00 -0.71 20.36
CA ARG A 209 15.25 -1.96 19.62
C ARG A 209 16.14 -1.75 18.40
N ASP A 210 15.92 -0.66 17.67
CA ASP A 210 16.68 -0.34 16.46
C ASP A 210 18.14 0.00 16.84
N LEU A 211 18.36 0.72 17.95
CA LEU A 211 19.69 0.95 18.52
C LEU A 211 20.37 -0.35 18.97
N ASP A 212 19.64 -1.22 19.68
CA ASP A 212 20.13 -2.55 20.10
C ASP A 212 20.62 -3.37 18.89
N ALA A 213 19.85 -3.35 17.79
CA ALA A 213 20.21 -4.05 16.57
C ALA A 213 21.47 -3.48 15.90
N VAL A 214 21.65 -2.16 15.91
CA VAL A 214 22.87 -1.52 15.42
C VAL A 214 24.06 -1.92 16.28
N MET A 215 23.92 -1.89 17.62
CA MET A 215 24.98 -2.33 18.52
C MET A 215 25.37 -3.79 18.29
N GLN A 216 24.38 -4.68 18.08
CA GLN A 216 24.63 -6.07 17.76
C GLN A 216 25.39 -6.22 16.43
N LEU A 217 25.03 -5.45 15.39
CA LEU A 217 25.73 -5.44 14.11
C LEU A 217 27.22 -5.07 14.26
N PHE A 218 27.53 -4.05 15.07
CA PHE A 218 28.92 -3.65 15.33
C PHE A 218 29.69 -4.72 16.11
N GLU A 219 29.06 -5.35 17.10
CA GLU A 219 29.68 -6.44 17.86
C GLU A 219 29.95 -7.68 16.99
N GLU A 220 29.05 -8.02 16.07
CA GLU A 220 29.27 -9.09 15.10
C GLU A 220 30.38 -8.76 14.10
N ALA A 221 30.43 -7.52 13.62
CA ALA A 221 31.52 -7.03 12.78
C ALA A 221 32.88 -7.12 13.50
N ARG A 222 32.91 -6.79 14.79
CA ARG A 222 34.09 -6.91 15.65
C ARG A 222 34.58 -8.33 15.80
N ARG A 223 33.69 -9.24 16.17
CA ARG A 223 34.03 -10.67 16.31
C ARG A 223 34.52 -11.25 14.99
N PHE A 224 33.94 -10.82 13.87
CA PHE A 224 34.40 -11.21 12.55
C PHE A 224 35.82 -10.70 12.25
N ALA A 225 36.12 -9.44 12.57
CA ALA A 225 37.45 -8.87 12.42
C ALA A 225 38.49 -9.54 13.32
N GLU A 226 38.14 -9.86 14.58
CA GLU A 226 39.01 -10.60 15.52
C GLU A 226 39.30 -12.03 15.02
N ARG A 227 38.29 -12.71 14.45
CA ARG A 227 38.43 -14.06 13.89
C ARG A 227 39.17 -14.09 12.56
N PHE A 228 39.01 -13.05 11.74
CA PHE A 228 39.60 -12.94 10.41
C PHE A 228 40.29 -11.57 10.20
N PRO A 229 41.46 -11.34 10.82
CA PRO A 229 42.12 -10.01 10.84
C PRO A 229 42.49 -9.43 9.46
N HIS A 230 42.63 -10.28 8.45
CA HIS A 230 42.97 -9.90 7.07
C HIS A 230 41.78 -9.95 6.11
N SER A 231 40.58 -10.22 6.63
CA SER A 231 39.37 -10.17 5.81
C SER A 231 38.98 -8.74 5.46
N LYS A 232 38.39 -8.57 4.28
CA LYS A 232 37.84 -7.28 3.84
C LYS A 232 36.39 -7.15 4.29
N ALA A 233 35.91 -5.91 4.38
CA ALA A 233 34.50 -5.60 4.66
C ALA A 233 33.52 -6.39 3.77
N GLU A 234 33.87 -6.63 2.50
CA GLU A 234 33.09 -7.43 1.54
C GLU A 234 32.73 -8.83 2.08
N SER A 235 33.67 -9.50 2.75
CA SER A 235 33.47 -10.86 3.26
C SER A 235 32.49 -10.90 4.42
N PHE A 236 32.53 -9.90 5.29
CA PHE A 236 31.57 -9.76 6.40
C PHE A 236 30.16 -9.49 5.87
N ILE A 237 30.01 -8.51 4.98
CA ILE A 237 28.71 -8.14 4.42
C ILE A 237 28.11 -9.33 3.65
N ALA A 238 28.91 -10.07 2.89
CA ALA A 238 28.45 -11.28 2.20
C ALA A 238 28.03 -12.41 3.14
N GLN A 239 28.61 -12.50 4.35
CA GLN A 239 28.23 -13.47 5.37
C GLN A 239 26.90 -13.07 6.02
N ILE A 240 26.80 -11.84 6.53
CA ILE A 240 25.61 -11.40 7.27
C ILE A 240 24.37 -11.32 6.38
N SER A 241 24.53 -10.95 5.10
CA SER A 241 23.42 -10.95 4.14
C SER A 241 22.89 -12.35 3.79
N LYS A 242 23.62 -13.41 4.13
CA LYS A 242 23.21 -14.83 3.95
C LYS A 242 22.78 -15.48 5.27
N GLU A 243 22.85 -14.76 6.38
CA GLU A 243 22.52 -15.28 7.69
C GLU A 243 21.00 -15.16 7.91
N ASP A 244 20.32 -16.30 7.78
CA ASP A 244 18.88 -16.45 8.03
C ASP A 244 18.59 -16.95 9.46
N ILE A 245 19.62 -17.40 10.18
CA ILE A 245 19.53 -18.00 11.52
C ILE A 245 20.19 -17.04 12.51
N LEU A 246 19.54 -16.84 13.65
CA LEU A 246 20.09 -16.07 14.76
C LEU A 246 21.43 -16.67 15.24
N GLY A 247 22.50 -15.88 15.19
CA GLY A 247 23.68 -16.12 16.03
C GLY A 247 23.34 -15.99 17.52
N ASP A 248 24.06 -16.71 18.39
CA ASP A 248 23.91 -16.59 19.84
C ASP A 248 24.25 -15.16 20.29
N ALA A 249 23.23 -14.36 20.57
CA ALA A 249 23.37 -13.02 21.13
C ALA A 249 23.73 -13.13 22.63
N ILE A 250 25.03 -13.19 22.94
CA ILE A 250 25.57 -13.15 24.32
C ILE A 250 25.77 -11.70 24.79
N THR A 251 24.91 -10.76 24.39
CA THR A 251 24.94 -9.41 24.94
C THR A 251 24.18 -9.40 26.27
N ALA A 252 24.92 -9.16 27.35
CA ALA A 252 24.33 -8.96 28.68
C ALA A 252 23.45 -7.70 28.65
N LYS A 253 22.12 -7.87 28.51
CA LYS A 253 21.19 -6.76 28.67
C LYS A 253 21.21 -6.30 30.13
N GLY A 254 21.71 -5.10 30.37
CA GLY A 254 21.71 -4.45 31.68
C GLY A 254 20.28 -4.14 32.10
N GLN A 255 19.85 -4.74 33.22
CA GLN A 255 18.48 -4.75 33.76
C GLN A 255 17.43 -5.41 32.87
N ARG A 256 16.69 -6.38 33.43
CA ARG A 256 15.49 -6.92 32.76
C ARG A 256 14.47 -5.78 32.70
N PRO A 257 14.06 -5.32 31.51
CA PRO A 257 13.01 -4.32 31.41
C PRO A 257 11.72 -4.87 32.04
N ASP A 258 10.89 -3.99 32.59
CA ASP A 258 9.58 -4.36 33.12
C ASP A 258 8.61 -4.68 31.97
N VAL A 259 8.76 -5.86 31.38
CA VAL A 259 8.04 -6.34 30.19
C VAL A 259 7.54 -7.77 30.39
N VAL A 260 6.42 -8.08 29.74
CA VAL A 260 5.93 -9.45 29.61
C VAL A 260 6.81 -10.21 28.63
N GLU A 261 7.23 -11.41 29.00
CA GLU A 261 8.06 -12.24 28.13
C GLU A 261 7.26 -13.26 27.34
N ILE A 262 7.50 -13.33 26.03
CA ILE A 262 6.99 -14.42 25.18
C ILE A 262 8.17 -15.34 24.87
N VAL A 263 8.18 -16.53 25.46
CA VAL A 263 9.30 -17.47 25.40
C VAL A 263 8.88 -18.83 24.85
N THR A 264 9.85 -19.55 24.31
CA THR A 264 9.66 -20.96 23.99
C THR A 264 9.78 -21.81 25.25
N ILE A 265 9.23 -23.02 25.23
CA ILE A 265 9.36 -23.96 26.34
C ILE A 265 10.82 -24.18 26.76
N HIS A 266 11.74 -24.29 25.80
CA HIS A 266 13.16 -24.49 26.07
C HIS A 266 13.80 -23.27 26.74
N ALA A 267 13.43 -22.07 26.31
CA ALA A 267 13.90 -20.81 26.89
C ALA A 267 13.32 -20.53 28.29
N SER A 268 12.26 -21.24 28.69
CA SER A 268 11.66 -21.12 30.03
C SER A 268 12.42 -21.90 31.11
N LYS A 269 13.35 -22.80 30.73
CA LYS A 269 14.04 -23.68 31.67
C LYS A 269 14.86 -22.87 32.70
N GLY A 270 14.68 -23.19 33.99
CA GLY A 270 15.40 -22.51 35.08
C GLY A 270 14.85 -21.12 35.42
N ARG A 271 13.71 -20.75 34.85
CA ARG A 271 13.02 -19.49 35.09
C ARG A 271 11.68 -19.76 35.75
N GLU A 272 11.09 -18.74 36.35
CA GLU A 272 9.81 -18.77 37.04
C GLU A 272 9.21 -17.36 37.02
N TRP A 273 7.88 -17.30 37.06
CA TRP A 273 7.09 -16.06 37.02
C TRP A 273 5.86 -16.22 37.92
N GLU A 274 5.33 -15.11 38.43
CA GLU A 274 4.05 -15.14 39.16
C GLU A 274 2.91 -15.68 38.30
N ILE A 275 2.79 -15.16 37.07
CA ILE A 275 1.72 -15.54 36.14
C ILE A 275 2.33 -16.12 34.86
N VAL A 276 1.90 -17.33 34.48
CA VAL A 276 2.30 -17.96 33.23
C VAL A 276 1.10 -18.38 32.41
N ALA A 277 1.07 -17.98 31.14
CA ALA A 277 0.14 -18.49 30.15
C ALA A 277 0.83 -19.52 29.25
N VAL A 278 0.35 -20.76 29.24
CA VAL A 278 0.75 -21.80 28.28
C VAL A 278 -0.27 -21.80 27.16
N ALA A 279 0.10 -21.18 26.04
CA ALA A 279 -0.81 -20.97 24.91
C ALA A 279 -0.55 -21.96 23.78
N GLY A 280 -1.59 -22.27 23.00
CA GLY A 280 -1.46 -23.09 21.79
C GLY A 280 -1.29 -24.57 22.06
N LEU A 281 -2.01 -25.11 23.04
CA LEU A 281 -2.10 -26.55 23.26
C LEU A 281 -3.00 -27.19 22.19
N GLN A 282 -2.50 -27.21 20.96
CA GLN A 282 -3.19 -27.67 19.75
C GLN A 282 -2.67 -29.00 19.26
N GLU A 283 -3.57 -29.83 18.73
CA GLU A 283 -3.20 -31.10 18.13
C GLU A 283 -2.22 -30.90 16.98
N GLY A 284 -1.21 -31.77 16.86
CA GLY A 284 -0.11 -31.64 15.89
C GLY A 284 0.89 -30.49 16.15
N THR A 285 0.61 -29.56 17.07
CA THR A 285 1.55 -28.52 17.50
C THR A 285 2.22 -28.89 18.81
N TRP A 286 1.45 -29.30 19.83
CA TRP A 286 1.94 -29.75 21.12
C TRP A 286 1.00 -30.82 21.67
N PRO A 287 1.35 -32.12 21.63
CA PRO A 287 2.66 -32.71 21.32
C PRO A 287 3.08 -32.61 19.85
N ASN A 288 4.36 -32.33 19.62
CA ASN A 288 4.97 -32.44 18.30
C ASN A 288 5.68 -33.79 18.14
N LEU A 289 5.01 -34.73 17.47
CA LEU A 289 5.52 -36.08 17.27
C LEU A 289 6.32 -36.25 15.96
N ARG A 290 6.65 -35.14 15.26
CA ARG A 290 7.43 -35.20 14.02
C ARG A 290 8.90 -35.49 14.31
N GLN A 291 9.42 -36.54 13.69
CA GLN A 291 10.82 -36.93 13.77
C GLN A 291 11.72 -35.91 13.06
N ARG A 292 12.69 -35.30 13.77
CA ARG A 292 13.51 -34.19 13.23
C ARG A 292 14.76 -34.69 12.49
N GLY A 293 15.21 -35.91 12.78
CA GLY A 293 16.42 -36.52 12.23
C GLY A 293 16.25 -37.34 10.94
N SER A 294 15.30 -37.00 10.06
CA SER A 294 14.86 -37.85 8.95
C SER A 294 15.97 -38.30 7.97
N LEU A 295 17.00 -37.47 7.73
CA LEU A 295 18.04 -37.78 6.72
C LEU A 295 19.02 -38.87 7.20
N LEU A 296 19.43 -38.83 8.47
CA LEU A 296 20.35 -39.81 9.06
C LEU A 296 19.62 -40.87 9.90
N GLY A 297 18.33 -40.68 10.20
CA GLY A 297 17.53 -41.59 11.00
C GLY A 297 18.06 -41.75 12.43
N SER A 298 18.63 -40.71 13.02
CA SER A 298 19.32 -40.75 14.32
C SER A 298 18.42 -41.24 15.46
N GLU A 299 17.18 -40.77 15.52
CA GLU A 299 16.20 -41.19 16.53
C GLU A 299 15.90 -42.69 16.42
N ARG A 300 15.72 -43.20 15.18
CA ARG A 300 15.53 -44.62 14.91
C ARG A 300 16.77 -45.46 15.23
N LEU A 301 17.97 -44.93 15.03
CA LEU A 301 19.23 -45.59 15.40
C LEU A 301 19.32 -45.81 16.92
N VAL A 302 18.92 -44.81 17.71
CA VAL A 302 18.88 -44.92 19.18
C VAL A 302 17.92 -46.02 19.62
N GLU A 303 16.71 -46.05 19.06
CA GLU A 303 15.72 -47.08 19.40
C GLU A 303 16.14 -48.48 18.94
N ARG A 304 16.79 -48.61 17.78
CA ARG A 304 17.37 -49.87 17.32
C ARG A 304 18.51 -50.34 18.24
N ALA A 305 19.32 -49.43 18.78
CA ALA A 305 20.36 -49.78 19.74
C ALA A 305 19.77 -50.23 21.09
N ARG A 306 18.65 -49.64 21.52
CA ARG A 306 17.95 -50.00 22.77
C ARG A 306 17.17 -51.31 22.69
N HIS A 307 16.50 -51.55 21.56
CA HIS A 307 15.51 -52.62 21.40
C HIS A 307 15.90 -53.70 20.39
N GLY A 308 17.05 -53.58 19.72
CA GLY A 308 17.58 -54.57 18.79
C GLY A 308 17.00 -54.50 17.38
N GLY A 309 17.01 -55.63 16.67
CA GLY A 309 16.66 -55.74 15.24
C GLY A 309 15.16 -55.76 14.94
N LEU A 310 14.38 -54.89 15.57
CA LEU A 310 12.94 -54.82 15.34
C LEU A 310 12.60 -54.36 13.91
N PRO A 311 11.42 -54.75 13.38
CA PRO A 311 10.88 -54.21 12.15
C PRO A 311 10.79 -52.68 12.19
N ARG A 312 10.97 -52.05 11.01
CA ARG A 312 11.01 -50.59 10.89
C ARG A 312 9.75 -49.91 11.45
N ALA A 313 8.57 -50.46 11.18
CA ALA A 313 7.31 -49.89 11.65
C ALA A 313 7.22 -49.88 13.19
N GLU A 314 7.73 -50.92 13.87
CA GLU A 314 7.74 -50.99 15.33
C GLU A 314 8.73 -49.98 15.93
N LEU A 315 9.91 -49.82 15.31
CA LEU A 315 10.87 -48.79 15.73
C LEU A 315 10.33 -47.37 15.55
N ASP A 316 9.56 -47.13 14.48
CA ASP A 316 8.95 -45.81 14.24
C ASP A 316 7.88 -45.50 15.30
N VAL A 317 7.09 -46.50 15.73
CA VAL A 317 6.12 -46.38 16.85
C VAL A 317 6.83 -46.14 18.19
N LEU A 318 7.90 -46.89 18.49
CA LEU A 318 8.69 -46.67 19.71
C LEU A 318 9.30 -45.27 19.75
N THR A 319 9.81 -44.78 18.61
CA THR A 319 10.33 -43.42 18.47
C THR A 319 9.24 -42.38 18.73
N ALA A 320 8.05 -42.55 18.15
CA ALA A 320 6.92 -41.66 18.38
C ALA A 320 6.48 -41.63 19.85
N ASN A 321 6.44 -42.79 20.52
CA ASN A 321 6.15 -42.87 21.96
C ASN A 321 7.23 -42.19 22.81
N GLY A 322 8.51 -42.36 22.47
CA GLY A 322 9.62 -41.66 23.12
C GLY A 322 9.48 -40.14 23.01
N LEU A 323 9.16 -39.64 21.81
CA LEU A 323 8.89 -38.22 21.56
C LEU A 323 7.67 -37.73 22.36
N ALA A 324 6.59 -38.51 22.43
CA ALA A 324 5.41 -38.15 23.22
C ALA A 324 5.74 -37.99 24.72
N HIS A 325 6.56 -38.88 25.27
CA HIS A 325 7.03 -38.77 26.65
C HIS A 325 7.92 -37.54 26.87
N ASP A 326 8.79 -37.21 25.91
CA ASP A 326 9.62 -36.01 25.98
C ASP A 326 8.79 -34.73 25.87
N GLU A 327 7.80 -34.69 25.00
CA GLU A 327 6.83 -33.57 24.90
C GLU A 327 6.00 -33.42 26.18
N ARG A 328 5.64 -34.52 26.85
CA ARG A 328 4.96 -34.48 28.16
C ARG A 328 5.85 -33.91 29.27
N ARG A 329 7.14 -34.24 29.26
CA ARG A 329 8.13 -33.63 30.19
C ARG A 329 8.28 -32.14 29.91
N LEU A 330 8.29 -31.74 28.64
CA LEU A 330 8.30 -30.32 28.25
C LEU A 330 7.04 -29.61 28.74
N LEU A 331 5.86 -30.20 28.59
CA LEU A 331 4.63 -29.63 29.14
C LEU A 331 4.71 -29.47 30.66
N TYR A 332 5.17 -30.50 31.38
CA TYR A 332 5.37 -30.44 32.82
C TYR A 332 6.31 -29.29 33.23
N VAL A 333 7.39 -29.08 32.47
CA VAL A 333 8.26 -27.91 32.68
C VAL A 333 7.47 -26.62 32.50
N ALA A 334 6.64 -26.48 31.46
CA ALA A 334 5.82 -25.28 31.22
C ALA A 334 4.89 -24.97 32.39
N LEU A 335 4.12 -25.98 32.83
CA LEU A 335 3.09 -25.82 33.87
C LEU A 335 3.71 -25.45 35.22
N THR A 336 4.93 -25.93 35.51
CA THR A 336 5.66 -25.66 36.76
C THR A 336 6.39 -24.32 36.77
N ARG A 337 6.26 -23.48 35.73
CA ARG A 337 6.87 -22.13 35.71
C ARG A 337 6.05 -21.08 36.45
N ALA A 338 4.75 -21.30 36.65
CA ALA A 338 3.87 -20.38 37.39
C ALA A 338 4.04 -20.57 38.91
N LYS A 339 4.22 -19.47 39.64
CA LYS A 339 4.20 -19.47 41.11
C LYS A 339 2.79 -19.37 41.68
N SER A 340 1.96 -18.52 41.10
CA SER A 340 0.62 -18.23 41.62
C SER A 340 -0.49 -18.57 40.61
N THR A 341 -0.39 -18.07 39.37
CA THR A 341 -1.47 -18.24 38.38
C THR A 341 -0.98 -18.90 37.10
N LEU A 342 -1.58 -20.04 36.76
CA LEU A 342 -1.39 -20.74 35.49
C LEU A 342 -2.63 -20.58 34.61
N ILE A 343 -2.42 -20.13 33.37
CA ILE A 343 -3.43 -19.98 32.32
C ILE A 343 -3.08 -20.98 31.21
N THR A 344 -4.02 -21.82 30.79
CA THR A 344 -3.82 -22.78 29.69
C THR A 344 -4.88 -22.59 28.63
N THR A 345 -4.47 -22.43 27.37
CA THR A 345 -5.39 -22.08 26.29
C THR A 345 -5.24 -22.95 25.04
N ALA A 346 -6.37 -23.13 24.35
CA ALA A 346 -6.46 -23.83 23.07
C ALA A 346 -7.50 -23.14 22.17
N VAL A 347 -7.30 -23.27 20.86
CA VAL A 347 -8.27 -22.92 19.82
C VAL A 347 -9.04 -24.17 19.39
N GLN A 348 -10.31 -24.01 19.02
CA GLN A 348 -11.13 -25.04 18.39
C GLN A 348 -11.90 -24.44 17.20
N LYS A 349 -11.80 -25.07 16.04
CA LYS A 349 -12.49 -24.77 14.77
C LYS A 349 -12.66 -26.06 13.97
N ASP A 350 -13.37 -26.00 12.84
CA ASP A 350 -13.58 -27.14 11.94
C ASP A 350 -12.29 -27.90 11.53
N GLU A 351 -11.15 -27.22 11.42
CA GLU A 351 -9.86 -27.81 11.04
C GLU A 351 -8.79 -27.77 12.17
N GLU A 352 -9.09 -27.16 13.32
CA GLU A 352 -8.14 -27.00 14.43
C GLU A 352 -8.77 -27.57 15.71
N GLU A 353 -8.13 -28.57 16.33
CA GLU A 353 -8.62 -29.20 17.57
C GLU A 353 -7.63 -29.02 18.73
N PRO A 354 -8.12 -28.89 19.98
CA PRO A 354 -7.28 -28.94 21.16
C PRO A 354 -6.50 -30.26 21.25
N SER A 355 -5.28 -30.17 21.77
CA SER A 355 -4.47 -31.36 22.01
C SER A 355 -5.00 -32.21 23.18
N SER A 356 -4.69 -33.50 23.18
CA SER A 356 -4.91 -34.40 24.33
C SER A 356 -4.39 -33.83 25.66
N PHE A 357 -3.29 -33.07 25.63
CA PHE A 357 -2.76 -32.38 26.81
C PHE A 357 -3.71 -31.31 27.36
N PHE A 358 -4.36 -30.53 26.48
CA PHE A 358 -5.38 -29.58 26.89
C PHE A 358 -6.61 -30.31 27.45
N GLU A 359 -7.00 -31.44 26.87
CA GLU A 359 -8.11 -32.25 27.38
C GLU A 359 -7.85 -32.75 28.80
N GLU A 360 -6.67 -33.30 29.07
CA GLU A 360 -6.28 -33.74 30.42
C GLU A 360 -6.34 -32.60 31.44
N ILE A 361 -5.76 -31.44 31.09
CA ILE A 361 -5.70 -30.27 31.98
C ILE A 361 -7.11 -29.71 32.23
N SER A 362 -7.91 -29.56 31.19
CA SER A 362 -9.26 -29.02 31.28
C SER A 362 -10.17 -29.95 32.08
N THR A 363 -10.10 -31.27 31.88
CA THR A 363 -10.83 -32.27 32.67
C THR A 363 -10.45 -32.17 34.15
N HIS A 364 -9.15 -32.00 34.45
CA HIS A 364 -8.68 -31.86 35.82
C HIS A 364 -9.20 -30.58 36.50
N VAL A 365 -9.36 -29.48 35.76
CA VAL A 365 -9.82 -28.20 36.32
C VAL A 365 -11.33 -28.11 36.41
N LEU A 366 -12.02 -28.54 35.35
CA LEU A 366 -13.47 -28.39 35.20
C LEU A 366 -14.25 -29.60 35.73
N GLY A 367 -13.57 -30.71 36.01
CA GLY A 367 -14.17 -31.95 36.51
C GLY A 367 -14.71 -32.88 35.42
N GLU A 368 -14.91 -32.37 34.20
CA GLU A 368 -15.46 -33.11 33.07
C GLU A 368 -14.94 -32.57 31.73
N TRP A 369 -14.81 -33.47 30.74
CA TRP A 369 -14.51 -33.11 29.36
C TRP A 369 -15.77 -33.17 28.52
N SER A 370 -16.03 -32.11 27.77
CA SER A 370 -17.04 -32.08 26.71
C SER A 370 -16.36 -31.88 25.36
N GLN A 371 -16.82 -32.61 24.34
CA GLN A 371 -16.45 -32.40 22.95
C GLN A 371 -17.13 -31.16 22.35
N GLU A 372 -18.27 -30.75 22.93
CA GLU A 372 -18.99 -29.50 22.60
C GLU A 372 -19.08 -28.56 23.83
N PRO A 373 -17.96 -28.09 24.42
CA PRO A 373 -18.03 -27.14 25.51
C PRO A 373 -18.27 -25.73 24.99
N GLU A 374 -18.82 -24.88 25.86
CA GLU A 374 -19.00 -23.48 25.54
C GLU A 374 -17.64 -22.79 25.30
N MET A 375 -17.54 -22.10 24.17
CA MET A 375 -16.39 -21.25 23.85
C MET A 375 -16.25 -20.15 24.91
N THR A 376 -15.02 -19.94 25.36
CA THR A 376 -14.70 -18.89 26.33
C THR A 376 -14.96 -17.53 25.70
N GLN A 377 -15.87 -16.76 26.31
CA GLN A 377 -16.16 -15.40 25.89
C GLN A 377 -14.96 -14.51 26.21
N VAL A 378 -14.44 -13.83 25.19
CA VAL A 378 -13.33 -12.90 25.36
C VAL A 378 -13.88 -11.59 25.94
N PRO A 379 -13.45 -11.18 27.15
CA PRO A 379 -13.85 -9.90 27.70
C PRO A 379 -13.34 -8.75 26.82
N ARG A 380 -14.02 -7.60 26.88
CA ARG A 380 -13.54 -6.41 26.19
C ARG A 380 -12.16 -6.00 26.74
N PRO A 381 -11.21 -5.60 25.87
CA PRO A 381 -9.89 -5.15 26.30
C PRO A 381 -9.96 -4.02 27.33
N ILE A 382 -9.08 -4.03 28.34
CA ILE A 382 -8.99 -2.96 29.34
C ILE A 382 -8.15 -1.80 28.75
N THR A 383 -8.72 -1.09 27.78
CA THR A 383 -8.10 0.06 27.11
C THR A 383 -9.02 1.28 27.16
N PRO A 384 -8.46 2.51 27.12
CA PRO A 384 -9.26 3.73 27.05
C PRO A 384 -10.27 3.70 25.90
N SER A 385 -9.84 3.29 24.70
CA SER A 385 -10.69 3.22 23.52
C SER A 385 -11.83 2.21 23.65
N SER A 386 -11.59 1.05 24.29
CA SER A 386 -12.65 0.06 24.50
C SER A 386 -13.69 0.55 25.51
N LEU A 387 -13.24 1.22 26.58
CA LEU A 387 -14.12 1.83 27.57
C LEU A 387 -14.97 2.94 26.94
N VAL A 388 -14.35 3.86 26.20
CA VAL A 388 -15.05 4.94 25.50
C VAL A 388 -16.07 4.38 24.51
N ALA A 389 -15.69 3.39 23.70
CA ALA A 389 -16.62 2.73 22.78
C ALA A 389 -17.80 2.08 23.51
N GLN A 390 -17.57 1.43 24.65
CA GLN A 390 -18.63 0.85 25.47
C GLN A 390 -19.57 1.92 26.02
N LEU A 391 -19.03 3.00 26.60
CA LEU A 391 -19.81 4.11 27.14
C LEU A 391 -20.62 4.81 26.04
N ARG A 392 -20.03 5.03 24.85
CA ARG A 392 -20.73 5.58 23.67
C ARG A 392 -21.91 4.69 23.28
N SER A 393 -21.72 3.37 23.22
CA SER A 393 -22.79 2.41 22.88
C SER A 393 -23.95 2.38 23.90
N HIS A 394 -23.74 2.91 25.11
CA HIS A 394 -24.75 2.98 26.17
C HIS A 394 -25.52 4.30 26.20
N LEU A 395 -25.10 5.32 25.43
CA LEU A 395 -25.80 6.62 25.36
C LEU A 395 -27.23 6.52 24.79
N GLY A 396 -27.53 5.47 24.04
CA GLY A 396 -28.89 5.15 23.57
C GLY A 396 -29.67 4.16 24.45
N LYS A 397 -29.16 3.80 25.63
CA LYS A 397 -29.71 2.75 26.52
C LYS A 397 -30.14 3.33 27.87
N LYS A 398 -30.60 2.47 28.80
CA LYS A 398 -31.08 2.88 30.13
C LYS A 398 -30.01 3.55 30.98
N GLU A 399 -28.73 3.24 30.73
CA GLU A 399 -27.57 3.75 31.45
C GLU A 399 -26.94 5.00 30.80
N ALA A 400 -27.70 5.73 29.98
CA ALA A 400 -27.22 6.88 29.22
C ALA A 400 -26.62 7.98 30.11
N ASP A 401 -27.31 8.38 31.17
CA ASP A 401 -26.87 9.49 32.05
C ASP A 401 -25.53 9.19 32.74
N VAL A 402 -25.38 7.97 33.25
CA VAL A 402 -24.13 7.51 33.88
C VAL A 402 -23.02 7.48 32.83
N SER A 403 -23.29 6.93 31.65
CA SER A 403 -22.30 6.83 30.58
C SER A 403 -21.85 8.19 30.07
N ALA A 404 -22.78 9.14 29.92
CA ALA A 404 -22.49 10.52 29.55
C ALA A 404 -21.64 11.23 30.62
N SER A 405 -21.95 11.04 31.90
CA SER A 405 -21.17 11.62 33.00
C SER A 405 -19.72 11.09 33.03
N LEU A 406 -19.53 9.79 32.76
CA LEU A 406 -18.22 9.15 32.70
C LEU A 406 -17.42 9.64 31.48
N LEU A 407 -18.04 9.71 30.29
CA LEU A 407 -17.40 10.27 29.10
C LEU A 407 -16.95 11.72 29.32
N LYS A 408 -17.82 12.56 29.91
CA LYS A 408 -17.46 13.94 30.27
C LYS A 408 -16.28 13.99 31.23
N ARG A 409 -16.22 13.10 32.23
CA ARG A 409 -15.09 13.04 33.15
C ARG A 409 -13.81 12.62 32.42
N LEU A 410 -13.85 11.60 31.59
CA LEU A 410 -12.70 11.12 30.81
C LEU A 410 -12.16 12.21 29.88
N ALA A 411 -13.05 12.95 29.19
CA ALA A 411 -12.67 14.08 28.35
C ALA A 411 -11.95 15.18 29.15
N ASN A 412 -12.47 15.52 30.34
CA ASN A 412 -11.85 16.53 31.22
C ASN A 412 -10.47 16.11 31.74
N GLU A 413 -10.19 14.81 31.85
CA GLU A 413 -8.87 14.28 32.23
C GLU A 413 -7.92 14.16 31.03
N GLY A 414 -8.31 14.65 29.85
CA GLY A 414 -7.46 14.72 28.65
C GLY A 414 -7.56 13.52 27.71
N LEU A 415 -8.53 12.62 27.88
CA LEU A 415 -8.80 11.57 26.89
C LEU A 415 -9.59 12.13 25.72
N SER A 416 -8.88 12.46 24.64
CA SER A 416 -9.47 13.05 23.43
C SER A 416 -10.60 12.21 22.85
N GLU A 417 -10.48 10.87 22.86
CA GLU A 417 -11.51 9.96 22.32
C GLU A 417 -12.88 10.08 23.01
N ALA A 418 -12.90 10.54 24.26
CA ALA A 418 -14.13 10.75 25.01
C ALA A 418 -14.80 12.11 24.69
N ASP A 419 -14.09 13.02 24.04
CA ASP A 419 -14.61 14.32 23.62
C ASP A 419 -15.52 14.17 22.40
N VAL A 420 -16.74 14.70 22.50
CA VAL A 420 -17.74 14.69 21.43
C VAL A 420 -17.23 15.40 20.18
N GLN A 421 -16.37 16.41 20.32
CA GLN A 421 -15.79 17.13 19.18
C GLN A 421 -14.81 16.27 18.38
N SER A 422 -14.26 15.21 18.97
CA SER A 422 -13.35 14.29 18.30
C SER A 422 -14.07 13.14 17.60
N TRP A 423 -15.40 13.03 17.74
CA TRP A 423 -16.14 11.89 17.20
C TRP A 423 -16.31 12.01 15.70
N SER A 424 -16.03 10.90 15.00
CA SER A 424 -16.32 10.75 13.59
C SER A 424 -17.82 10.95 13.32
N GLY A 425 -18.15 11.82 12.37
CA GLY A 425 -19.53 12.11 11.98
C GLY A 425 -20.20 13.29 12.71
N VAL A 426 -19.55 13.86 13.73
CA VAL A 426 -20.07 15.07 14.42
C VAL A 426 -19.58 16.36 13.77
N ILE A 427 -18.44 16.31 13.07
CA ILE A 427 -17.84 17.48 12.42
C ILE A 427 -18.79 17.99 11.32
N PRO A 428 -19.26 19.25 11.40
CA PRO A 428 -20.11 19.82 10.36
C PRO A 428 -19.35 19.95 9.04
N LEU A 429 -20.09 20.06 7.94
CA LEU A 429 -19.51 20.38 6.63
C LEU A 429 -18.68 21.67 6.72
N SER A 430 -17.51 21.68 6.09
CA SER A 430 -16.62 22.84 6.08
C SER A 430 -17.23 24.04 5.35
N THR A 431 -18.09 23.79 4.37
CA THR A 431 -18.84 24.82 3.64
C THR A 431 -20.11 24.23 3.04
N ASN A 432 -21.13 25.07 2.85
CA ASN A 432 -22.33 24.79 2.04
C ASN A 432 -22.42 25.76 0.84
N GLU A 433 -21.34 26.48 0.55
CA GLU A 433 -21.28 27.40 -0.59
C GLU A 433 -21.20 26.62 -1.91
N PRO A 434 -21.81 27.14 -2.99
CA PRO A 434 -21.66 26.56 -4.32
C PRO A 434 -20.20 26.61 -4.77
N ILE A 435 -19.77 25.65 -5.61
CA ILE A 435 -18.41 25.66 -6.18
C ILE A 435 -18.18 26.96 -6.96
N ILE A 436 -19.22 27.44 -7.65
CA ILE A 436 -19.16 28.64 -8.49
C ILE A 436 -20.28 29.57 -8.08
N ALA A 437 -19.94 30.82 -7.78
CA ALA A 437 -20.88 31.88 -7.40
C ALA A 437 -21.98 32.04 -8.46
N ALA A 438 -23.21 32.34 -8.02
CA ALA A 438 -24.42 32.30 -8.85
C ALA A 438 -24.38 33.24 -10.07
N ASP A 439 -23.60 34.31 -10.00
CA ASP A 439 -23.36 35.32 -11.03
C ASP A 439 -22.19 35.00 -11.97
N ALA A 440 -21.33 34.05 -11.60
CA ALA A 440 -20.16 33.67 -12.38
C ALA A 440 -20.49 32.58 -13.42
N VAL A 441 -19.83 32.65 -14.58
CA VAL A 441 -19.93 31.63 -15.63
C VAL A 441 -19.32 30.30 -15.18
N VAL A 442 -19.97 29.20 -15.53
CA VAL A 442 -19.54 27.84 -15.20
C VAL A 442 -18.76 27.25 -16.38
N PRO A 443 -17.50 26.84 -16.19
CA PRO A 443 -16.73 26.18 -17.23
C PRO A 443 -17.22 24.75 -17.42
N VAL A 444 -17.69 24.44 -18.63
CA VAL A 444 -18.18 23.13 -19.04
C VAL A 444 -17.33 22.64 -20.21
N SER A 445 -16.69 21.47 -20.08
CA SER A 445 -16.12 20.79 -21.25
C SER A 445 -17.14 19.80 -21.82
N PRO A 446 -17.14 19.55 -23.14
CA PRO A 446 -18.05 18.57 -23.78
C PRO A 446 -18.01 17.18 -23.12
N SER A 447 -16.82 16.69 -22.79
CA SER A 447 -16.62 15.42 -22.08
C SER A 447 -17.09 15.46 -20.62
N SER A 448 -16.96 16.62 -19.96
CA SER A 448 -17.43 16.81 -18.58
C SER A 448 -18.95 16.78 -18.49
N ALA A 449 -19.65 17.36 -19.46
CA ALA A 449 -21.12 17.37 -19.47
C ALA A 449 -21.68 15.94 -19.51
N GLU A 450 -21.12 15.08 -20.37
CA GLU A 450 -21.50 13.67 -20.43
C GLU A 450 -21.20 12.96 -19.10
N SER A 451 -19.96 13.07 -18.59
CA SER A 451 -19.56 12.44 -17.32
C SER A 451 -20.42 12.90 -16.12
N PHE A 452 -20.76 14.19 -16.06
CA PHE A 452 -21.63 14.77 -15.04
C PHE A 452 -23.04 14.18 -15.09
N THR A 453 -23.61 14.06 -16.29
CA THR A 453 -24.96 13.49 -16.47
C THR A 453 -25.02 12.00 -16.16
N GLU A 454 -23.92 11.26 -16.38
CA GLU A 454 -23.83 9.86 -15.96
C GLU A 454 -23.79 9.71 -14.44
N CYS A 455 -22.99 10.53 -13.74
CA CYS A 455 -22.89 10.56 -12.28
C CYS A 455 -22.14 11.83 -11.80
N GLY A 456 -22.87 12.76 -11.17
CA GLY A 456 -22.30 14.04 -10.71
C GLY A 456 -21.23 13.89 -9.63
N VAL A 457 -21.39 12.93 -8.70
CA VAL A 457 -20.39 12.67 -7.65
C VAL A 457 -19.08 12.16 -8.25
N LYS A 458 -19.15 11.25 -9.24
CA LYS A 458 -17.96 10.75 -9.93
C LYS A 458 -17.22 11.90 -10.60
N TRP A 459 -17.94 12.71 -11.38
CA TRP A 459 -17.38 13.87 -12.06
C TRP A 459 -16.68 14.83 -11.09
N PHE A 460 -17.35 15.19 -9.98
CA PHE A 460 -16.80 16.16 -9.02
C PHE A 460 -15.51 15.65 -8.37
N LEU A 461 -15.48 14.38 -7.95
CA LEU A 461 -14.31 13.80 -7.31
C LEU A 461 -13.16 13.59 -8.29
N GLU A 462 -13.42 13.12 -9.51
CA GLU A 462 -12.38 12.98 -10.55
C GLU A 462 -11.79 14.35 -10.94
N LYS A 463 -12.64 15.37 -11.12
CA LYS A 463 -12.19 16.76 -11.38
C LYS A 463 -11.36 17.33 -10.23
N SER A 464 -11.61 16.87 -9.01
CA SER A 464 -10.88 17.27 -7.79
C SER A 464 -9.64 16.41 -7.49
N GLY A 465 -9.22 15.54 -8.43
CA GLY A 465 -8.01 14.72 -8.31
C GLY A 465 -8.23 13.27 -7.89
N GLY A 466 -9.48 12.81 -7.81
CA GLY A 466 -9.86 11.42 -7.56
C GLY A 466 -9.68 10.50 -8.77
N THR A 467 -8.64 10.69 -9.57
CA THR A 467 -8.35 9.86 -10.74
C THR A 467 -7.23 8.88 -10.44
N ASN A 468 -7.28 7.73 -11.12
CA ASN A 468 -6.11 6.87 -11.22
C ASN A 468 -5.05 7.56 -12.12
N GLY A 469 -3.78 7.13 -12.03
CA GLY A 469 -2.75 7.62 -12.95
C GLY A 469 -3.09 7.30 -14.41
N ASP A 470 -2.47 8.02 -15.34
CA ASP A 470 -2.74 7.83 -16.77
C ASP A 470 -2.51 6.38 -17.18
N SER A 471 -3.54 5.77 -17.77
CA SER A 471 -3.45 4.43 -18.33
C SER A 471 -2.73 4.45 -19.67
N THR A 472 -2.13 3.32 -20.06
CA THR A 472 -1.49 3.17 -21.38
C THR A 472 -2.45 3.51 -22.52
N ALA A 473 -3.75 3.24 -22.36
CA ALA A 473 -4.79 3.60 -23.31
C ALA A 473 -5.01 5.13 -23.46
N GLN A 474 -4.91 5.91 -22.38
CA GLN A 474 -5.04 7.37 -22.43
C GLN A 474 -3.83 8.02 -23.10
N VAL A 475 -2.63 7.53 -22.78
CA VAL A 475 -1.38 7.99 -23.42
C VAL A 475 -1.40 7.66 -24.92
N LEU A 476 -1.85 6.45 -25.28
CA LEU A 476 -2.02 6.06 -26.69
C LEU A 476 -3.06 6.94 -27.41
N GLY A 477 -4.17 7.29 -26.75
CA GLY A 477 -5.15 8.24 -27.28
C GLY A 477 -4.50 9.58 -27.66
N SER A 478 -3.77 10.17 -26.71
CA SER A 478 -3.07 11.43 -26.92
C SER A 478 -2.03 11.35 -28.06
N ALA A 479 -1.31 10.23 -28.17
CA ALA A 479 -0.36 10.01 -29.25
C ALA A 479 -1.04 9.96 -30.63
N ILE A 480 -2.22 9.35 -30.74
CA ILE A 480 -2.99 9.30 -31.99
C ILE A 480 -3.45 10.69 -32.42
N HIS A 481 -3.91 11.54 -31.49
CA HIS A 481 -4.26 12.93 -31.81
C HIS A 481 -3.04 13.74 -32.29
N ALA A 482 -1.89 13.57 -31.64
CA ALA A 482 -0.63 14.20 -32.08
C ALA A 482 -0.21 13.75 -33.50
N PHE A 483 -0.40 12.47 -33.85
CA PHE A 483 -0.15 11.99 -35.22
C PHE A 483 -1.12 12.59 -36.23
N ALA A 484 -2.38 12.82 -35.86
CA ALA A 484 -3.34 13.49 -36.72
C ALA A 484 -2.94 14.93 -37.02
N ALA A 485 -2.42 15.67 -36.04
CA ALA A 485 -1.88 17.01 -36.24
C ALA A 485 -0.69 16.99 -37.21
N ARG A 486 0.27 16.07 -36.99
CA ARG A 486 1.44 15.94 -37.86
C ARG A 486 1.10 15.60 -39.31
N MET A 487 0.12 14.74 -39.56
CA MET A 487 -0.30 14.43 -40.94
C MET A 487 -0.90 15.64 -41.67
N LYS A 488 -1.47 16.62 -40.95
CA LYS A 488 -1.92 17.88 -41.56
C LYS A 488 -0.74 18.78 -41.92
N GLU A 489 0.26 18.88 -41.04
CA GLU A 489 1.43 19.74 -41.22
C GLU A 489 2.46 19.18 -42.23
N GLU A 490 2.59 17.85 -42.29
CA GLU A 490 3.55 17.12 -43.12
C GLU A 490 2.82 16.19 -44.10
N PRO A 491 2.36 16.67 -45.27
CA PRO A 491 1.55 15.86 -46.21
C PRO A 491 2.29 14.66 -46.82
N ASN A 492 3.62 14.63 -46.74
CA ASN A 492 4.46 13.56 -47.26
C ASN A 492 4.71 12.43 -46.25
N LEU A 493 4.20 12.54 -45.02
CA LEU A 493 4.43 11.57 -43.97
C LEU A 493 3.74 10.24 -44.31
N THR A 494 4.50 9.16 -44.39
CA THR A 494 3.95 7.85 -44.78
C THR A 494 3.46 7.08 -43.56
N GLU A 495 2.58 6.10 -43.80
CA GLU A 495 2.13 5.16 -42.75
C GLU A 495 3.31 4.46 -42.07
N ALA A 496 4.34 4.10 -42.83
CA ALA A 496 5.54 3.45 -42.30
C ALA A 496 6.31 4.35 -41.32
N ASP A 497 6.38 5.66 -41.59
CA ASP A 497 7.05 6.62 -40.70
C ASP A 497 6.32 6.76 -39.37
N LEU A 498 4.98 6.79 -39.39
CA LEU A 498 4.15 6.84 -38.18
C LEU A 498 4.31 5.57 -37.34
N VAL A 499 4.33 4.39 -37.96
CA VAL A 499 4.53 3.11 -37.27
C VAL A 499 5.92 3.03 -36.63
N SER A 500 6.96 3.53 -37.32
CA SER A 500 8.32 3.61 -36.77
C SER A 500 8.36 4.51 -35.53
N ASN A 501 7.80 5.72 -35.64
CA ASN A 501 7.77 6.68 -34.54
C ASN A 501 7.03 6.14 -33.30
N LEU A 502 5.90 5.46 -33.50
CA LEU A 502 5.17 4.82 -32.40
C LEU A 502 5.99 3.70 -31.74
N SER A 503 6.69 2.90 -32.54
CA SER A 503 7.50 1.78 -32.05
C SER A 503 8.71 2.26 -31.24
N ASP A 504 9.36 3.33 -31.68
CA ASP A 504 10.50 3.94 -30.98
C ASP A 504 10.08 4.60 -29.66
N ALA A 505 8.92 5.28 -29.66
CA ALA A 505 8.36 5.91 -28.46
C ALA A 505 7.64 4.93 -27.52
N TRP A 506 7.42 3.67 -27.91
CA TRP A 506 6.59 2.72 -27.15
C TRP A 506 7.06 2.51 -25.71
N LYS A 507 8.37 2.49 -25.48
CA LYS A 507 8.94 2.33 -24.13
C LYS A 507 8.61 3.49 -23.18
N LEU A 508 8.27 4.67 -23.71
CA LEU A 508 7.79 5.80 -22.93
C LEU A 508 6.30 5.66 -22.58
N ILE A 509 5.54 4.93 -23.39
CA ILE A 509 4.09 4.72 -23.25
C ILE A 509 3.80 3.51 -22.34
N ASP A 510 4.45 2.37 -22.58
CA ASP A 510 4.39 1.17 -21.74
C ASP A 510 5.81 0.78 -21.30
N PRO A 511 6.21 1.09 -20.05
CA PRO A 511 7.53 0.74 -19.54
C PRO A 511 7.70 -0.76 -19.27
N ASN A 512 6.62 -1.56 -19.36
CA ASN A 512 6.70 -2.99 -19.14
C ASN A 512 7.39 -3.69 -20.32
N THR A 513 8.15 -4.74 -20.02
CA THR A 513 8.77 -5.61 -21.02
C THR A 513 8.07 -6.97 -21.06
N GLY A 514 7.91 -7.55 -22.25
CA GLY A 514 7.38 -8.91 -22.43
C GLY A 514 6.21 -8.98 -23.41
N TRP A 515 5.58 -10.15 -23.49
CA TRP A 515 4.55 -10.45 -24.48
C TRP A 515 3.29 -9.57 -24.36
N VAL A 516 2.97 -9.10 -23.16
CA VAL A 516 1.81 -8.20 -22.93
C VAL A 516 2.05 -6.84 -23.60
N SER A 517 3.22 -6.24 -23.37
CA SER A 517 3.63 -4.97 -24.00
C SER A 517 3.71 -5.11 -25.52
N ALA A 518 4.29 -6.22 -26.02
CA ALA A 518 4.33 -6.50 -27.46
C ALA A 518 2.93 -6.63 -28.09
N THR A 519 1.98 -7.25 -27.38
CA THR A 519 0.58 -7.38 -27.83
C THR A 519 -0.12 -6.02 -27.85
N GLN A 520 0.13 -5.17 -26.86
CA GLN A 520 -0.41 -3.81 -26.81
C GLN A 520 0.16 -2.93 -27.93
N LEU A 521 1.45 -3.04 -28.22
CA LEU A 521 2.09 -2.36 -29.35
C LEU A 521 1.45 -2.79 -30.68
N SER A 522 1.26 -4.09 -30.90
CA SER A 522 0.60 -4.60 -32.11
C SER A 522 -0.81 -4.02 -32.27
N ARG A 523 -1.58 -3.93 -31.19
CA ARG A 523 -2.92 -3.30 -31.22
C ARG A 523 -2.86 -1.81 -31.52
N ALA A 524 -1.87 -1.10 -30.99
CA ALA A 524 -1.66 0.32 -31.25
C ALA A 524 -1.32 0.57 -32.73
N VAL A 525 -0.49 -0.29 -33.32
CA VAL A 525 -0.18 -0.27 -34.76
C VAL A 525 -1.44 -0.55 -35.60
N ASP A 526 -2.27 -1.52 -35.21
CA ASP A 526 -3.54 -1.78 -35.91
C ASP A 526 -4.50 -0.56 -35.86
N MET A 527 -4.55 0.15 -34.74
CA MET A 527 -5.33 1.40 -34.62
C MET A 527 -4.80 2.49 -35.56
N LEU A 528 -3.49 2.59 -35.70
CA LEU A 528 -2.85 3.56 -36.59
C LEU A 528 -3.14 3.26 -38.06
N HIS A 529 -3.08 1.99 -38.48
CA HIS A 529 -3.47 1.59 -39.84
C HIS A 529 -4.92 2.00 -40.16
N LYS A 530 -5.84 1.78 -39.21
CA LYS A 530 -7.24 2.20 -39.36
C LYS A 530 -7.41 3.71 -39.41
N PHE A 531 -6.63 4.44 -38.62
CA PHE A 531 -6.62 5.89 -38.65
C PHE A 531 -6.18 6.42 -40.03
N VAL A 532 -5.08 5.90 -40.58
CA VAL A 532 -4.57 6.30 -41.91
C VAL A 532 -5.58 5.94 -43.01
N ALA A 533 -6.17 4.74 -42.95
CA ALA A 533 -7.22 4.33 -43.89
C ALA A 533 -8.43 5.28 -43.87
N TYR A 534 -8.91 5.65 -42.67
CA TYR A 534 -9.99 6.64 -42.52
C TYR A 534 -9.57 8.01 -43.05
N HIS A 535 -8.37 8.47 -42.69
CA HIS A 535 -7.83 9.77 -43.11
C HIS A 535 -7.85 9.91 -44.64
N ASN A 536 -7.34 8.90 -45.35
CA ASN A 536 -7.30 8.89 -46.82
C ASN A 536 -8.70 8.82 -47.46
N GLN A 537 -9.63 8.09 -46.85
CA GLN A 537 -11.02 8.04 -47.34
C GLN A 537 -11.78 9.35 -47.12
N ALA A 538 -11.56 10.01 -45.98
CA ALA A 538 -12.21 11.27 -45.62
C ALA A 538 -11.78 12.42 -46.54
N LEU A 539 -10.48 12.50 -46.88
CA LEU A 539 -9.92 13.49 -47.81
C LEU A 539 -10.55 13.46 -49.21
N ASN A 540 -11.14 12.32 -49.62
CA ASN A 540 -11.84 12.24 -50.91
C ASN A 540 -13.21 12.93 -50.91
N LYS A 541 -13.74 13.30 -49.73
CA LYS A 541 -15.10 13.84 -49.57
C LYS A 541 -15.12 15.24 -48.95
N ARG A 542 -14.16 15.56 -48.08
CA ARG A 542 -14.13 16.78 -47.28
C ARG A 542 -12.70 17.27 -47.11
N GLU A 543 -12.53 18.58 -46.96
CA GLU A 543 -11.25 19.22 -46.72
C GLU A 543 -11.02 19.44 -45.22
N ILE A 544 -9.77 19.33 -44.75
CA ILE A 544 -9.42 19.50 -43.33
C ILE A 544 -9.22 20.99 -43.03
N VAL A 545 -10.09 21.56 -42.20
CA VAL A 545 -9.93 22.93 -41.67
C VAL A 545 -8.86 22.93 -40.58
N GLY A 546 -8.92 21.97 -39.65
CA GLY A 546 -8.04 21.93 -38.48
C GLY A 546 -8.03 20.60 -37.74
N VAL A 547 -6.99 20.40 -36.95
CA VAL A 547 -6.82 19.30 -35.99
C VAL A 547 -6.60 19.95 -34.63
N GLU A 548 -7.21 19.40 -33.58
CA GLU A 548 -7.20 19.95 -32.22
C GLU A 548 -7.66 21.42 -32.15
N VAL A 549 -8.73 21.74 -32.89
CA VAL A 549 -9.25 23.11 -32.98
C VAL A 549 -9.95 23.50 -31.69
N GLU A 550 -9.38 24.47 -30.97
CA GLU A 550 -10.00 25.05 -29.76
C GLU A 550 -11.23 25.89 -30.09
N PHE A 551 -12.20 25.89 -29.19
CA PHE A 551 -13.33 26.82 -29.22
C PHE A 551 -13.70 27.26 -27.80
N ASP A 552 -14.29 28.46 -27.71
CA ASP A 552 -14.80 29.04 -26.48
C ASP A 552 -16.10 29.79 -26.77
N ILE A 553 -17.22 29.25 -26.30
CA ILE A 553 -18.55 29.85 -26.49
C ILE A 553 -19.24 30.03 -25.15
N VAL A 554 -20.11 31.05 -25.06
CA VAL A 554 -20.89 31.32 -23.85
C VAL A 554 -22.38 31.26 -24.15
N ILE A 555 -23.09 30.41 -23.41
CA ILE A 555 -24.53 30.18 -23.54
C ILE A 555 -25.16 30.34 -22.16
N GLY A 556 -25.81 31.47 -21.93
CA GLY A 556 -26.30 31.84 -20.60
C GLY A 556 -25.14 31.86 -19.58
N ARG A 557 -25.22 31.00 -18.56
CA ARG A 557 -24.16 30.82 -17.55
C ARG A 557 -23.10 29.78 -17.94
N ALA A 558 -23.33 28.97 -18.98
CA ALA A 558 -22.40 27.95 -19.42
C ALA A 558 -21.31 28.54 -20.32
N ARG A 559 -20.05 28.50 -19.90
CA ARG A 559 -18.89 28.74 -20.77
C ARG A 559 -18.37 27.40 -21.25
N ILE A 560 -18.65 27.06 -22.50
CA ILE A 560 -18.26 25.79 -23.09
C ILE A 560 -16.91 25.96 -23.75
N ARG A 561 -15.90 25.27 -23.20
CA ARG A 561 -14.54 25.25 -23.74
C ARG A 561 -14.11 23.83 -24.03
N GLY A 562 -13.52 23.62 -25.19
CA GLY A 562 -13.00 22.33 -25.59
C GLY A 562 -12.10 22.45 -26.81
N SER A 563 -11.60 21.30 -27.24
CA SER A 563 -10.91 21.14 -28.51
C SER A 563 -11.58 20.01 -29.28
N VAL A 564 -11.77 20.21 -30.57
CA VAL A 564 -12.28 19.18 -31.48
C VAL A 564 -11.10 18.50 -32.14
N ASP A 565 -11.06 17.15 -32.10
CA ASP A 565 -9.94 16.39 -32.64
C ASP A 565 -9.68 16.71 -34.11
N ARG A 566 -10.73 16.81 -34.94
CA ARG A 566 -10.62 17.22 -36.34
C ARG A 566 -11.88 17.92 -36.83
N LEU A 567 -11.68 19.06 -37.48
CA LEU A 567 -12.72 19.87 -38.12
C LEU A 567 -12.54 19.82 -39.64
N GLU A 568 -13.59 19.43 -40.34
CA GLU A 568 -13.61 19.31 -41.81
C GLU A 568 -14.68 20.22 -42.42
N VAL A 569 -14.56 20.51 -43.71
CA VAL A 569 -15.55 21.28 -44.49
C VAL A 569 -16.00 20.49 -45.72
N GLY A 570 -17.32 20.46 -45.94
CA GLY A 570 -17.93 19.86 -47.14
C GLY A 570 -17.91 20.79 -48.35
N ALA A 571 -18.24 20.26 -49.53
CA ALA A 571 -18.36 21.05 -50.76
C ALA A 571 -19.49 22.09 -50.71
N ASP A 572 -20.44 21.92 -49.79
CA ASP A 572 -21.52 22.86 -49.46
C ASP A 572 -21.08 23.97 -48.49
N GLY A 573 -19.84 23.94 -48.01
CA GLY A 573 -19.30 24.92 -47.05
C GLY A 573 -19.72 24.67 -45.60
N ALA A 574 -20.46 23.60 -45.32
CA ALA A 574 -20.87 23.23 -43.96
C ALA A 574 -19.73 22.50 -43.22
N LEU A 575 -19.58 22.79 -41.93
CA LEU A 575 -18.55 22.23 -41.07
C LEU A 575 -18.95 20.85 -40.54
N PHE A 576 -18.02 19.90 -40.55
CA PHE A 576 -18.21 18.53 -40.10
C PHE A 576 -17.19 18.18 -39.01
N ILE A 577 -17.67 17.63 -37.91
CA ILE A 577 -16.85 17.32 -36.73
C ILE A 577 -16.46 15.85 -36.73
N VAL A 578 -15.19 15.55 -36.45
CA VAL A 578 -14.69 14.19 -36.29
C VAL A 578 -13.99 14.06 -34.94
N ASP A 579 -14.37 13.04 -34.16
CA ASP A 579 -13.76 12.69 -32.87
C ASP A 579 -13.28 11.22 -32.90
N PHE A 580 -12.02 11.02 -32.55
CA PHE A 580 -11.34 9.72 -32.60
C PHE A 580 -11.42 9.01 -31.25
N LYS A 581 -12.02 7.82 -31.23
CA LYS A 581 -12.09 6.98 -30.03
C LYS A 581 -11.13 5.80 -30.15
N THR A 582 -10.19 5.72 -29.21
CA THR A 582 -9.25 4.59 -29.05
C THR A 582 -9.77 3.49 -28.14
N GLY A 583 -10.96 3.66 -27.55
CA GLY A 583 -11.62 2.64 -26.74
C GLY A 583 -12.25 1.52 -27.57
N SER A 584 -12.25 0.30 -27.03
CA SER A 584 -12.89 -0.87 -27.66
C SER A 584 -14.40 -0.92 -27.49
N SER A 585 -14.96 -0.14 -26.55
CA SER A 585 -16.39 -0.06 -26.29
C SER A 585 -17.03 0.89 -27.29
N ILE A 586 -17.82 0.35 -28.21
CA ILE A 586 -18.46 1.11 -29.29
C ILE A 586 -19.94 1.30 -28.94
N ILE A 587 -20.39 2.55 -28.86
CA ILE A 587 -21.81 2.86 -28.63
C ILE A 587 -22.69 2.44 -29.81
N THR A 588 -23.99 2.30 -29.58
CA THR A 588 -24.97 2.01 -30.62
C THR A 588 -25.21 3.22 -31.54
N LYS A 589 -25.83 3.01 -32.70
CA LYS A 589 -26.17 4.11 -33.61
C LYS A 589 -27.17 5.10 -33.02
N GLU A 590 -28.10 4.63 -32.18
CA GLU A 590 -29.08 5.50 -31.52
C GLU A 590 -28.44 6.31 -30.38
N GLU A 591 -27.55 5.71 -29.59
CA GLU A 591 -26.78 6.43 -28.56
C GLU A 591 -25.89 7.52 -29.18
N ALA A 592 -25.29 7.27 -30.35
CA ALA A 592 -24.51 8.27 -31.06
C ALA A 592 -25.34 9.49 -31.49
N ARG A 593 -26.63 9.31 -31.82
CA ARG A 593 -27.51 10.42 -32.20
C ARG A 593 -27.81 11.37 -31.05
N VAL A 594 -27.77 10.88 -29.82
CA VAL A 594 -28.03 11.66 -28.60
C VAL A 594 -26.76 11.93 -27.79
N ASN A 595 -25.58 11.64 -28.34
CA ASN A 595 -24.33 11.86 -27.65
C ASN A 595 -24.10 13.37 -27.43
N LYS A 596 -23.97 13.75 -26.15
CA LYS A 596 -23.87 15.15 -25.70
C LYS A 596 -22.55 15.80 -26.08
N GLN A 597 -21.45 15.03 -26.09
CA GLN A 597 -20.13 15.55 -26.51
C GLN A 597 -20.19 16.05 -27.96
N MET A 598 -20.79 15.26 -28.86
CA MET A 598 -20.94 15.63 -30.27
C MET A 598 -21.92 16.79 -30.46
N LEU A 599 -23.04 16.81 -29.73
CA LEU A 599 -23.98 17.93 -29.77
C LEU A 599 -23.33 19.24 -29.31
N ALA A 600 -22.44 19.20 -28.31
CA ALA A 600 -21.70 20.38 -27.83
C ALA A 600 -20.72 20.92 -28.87
N TYR A 601 -20.05 20.05 -29.63
CA TYR A 601 -19.20 20.48 -30.74
C TYR A 601 -20.03 21.09 -31.88
N GLN A 602 -21.17 20.49 -32.23
CA GLN A 602 -22.06 21.04 -33.25
C GLN A 602 -22.66 22.39 -32.83
N LEU A 603 -23.00 22.55 -31.55
CA LEU A 603 -23.44 23.82 -30.98
C LEU A 603 -22.36 24.90 -31.06
N ALA A 604 -21.08 24.53 -30.89
CA ALA A 604 -19.97 25.45 -31.08
C ALA A 604 -19.86 25.94 -32.53
N VAL A 605 -20.18 25.10 -33.52
CA VAL A 605 -20.29 25.54 -34.93
C VAL A 605 -21.39 26.58 -35.09
N THR A 606 -22.60 26.29 -34.61
CA THR A 606 -23.75 27.20 -34.80
C THR A 606 -23.59 28.54 -34.09
N GLU A 607 -22.92 28.56 -32.93
CA GLU A 607 -22.63 29.77 -32.17
C GLU A 607 -21.37 30.52 -32.67
N GLY A 608 -20.68 30.00 -33.69
CA GLY A 608 -19.52 30.66 -34.28
C GLY A 608 -18.21 30.50 -33.49
N GLY A 609 -18.09 29.46 -32.66
CA GLY A 609 -16.89 29.13 -31.90
C GLY A 609 -15.65 28.81 -32.75
N PHE A 610 -15.81 28.58 -34.05
CA PHE A 610 -14.73 28.29 -35.01
C PHE A 610 -14.51 29.41 -36.04
N THR A 611 -15.10 30.60 -35.84
CA THR A 611 -15.02 31.70 -36.81
C THR A 611 -13.60 32.21 -37.07
N GLU A 612 -12.66 31.98 -36.17
CA GLU A 612 -11.23 32.24 -36.38
C GLU A 612 -10.59 31.30 -37.42
N HIS A 613 -11.18 30.12 -37.63
CA HIS A 613 -10.66 29.10 -38.55
C HIS A 613 -11.49 28.96 -39.84
N HIS A 614 -12.80 29.20 -39.78
CA HIS A 614 -13.69 29.13 -40.94
C HIS A 614 -14.97 29.96 -40.72
N GLU A 615 -15.44 30.67 -41.75
CA GLU A 615 -16.55 31.63 -41.62
C GLU A 615 -17.94 30.98 -41.45
N SER A 616 -18.10 29.72 -41.87
CA SER A 616 -19.38 29.00 -41.84
C SER A 616 -19.86 28.70 -40.42
N LYS A 617 -21.16 28.90 -40.18
CA LYS A 617 -21.88 28.54 -38.96
C LYS A 617 -22.85 27.37 -39.16
N GLU A 618 -22.78 26.72 -40.31
CA GLU A 618 -23.63 25.57 -40.62
C GLU A 618 -22.92 24.27 -40.26
N SER A 619 -23.57 23.43 -39.44
CA SER A 619 -23.08 22.09 -39.09
C SER A 619 -23.64 21.05 -40.05
N ALA A 620 -22.76 20.30 -40.73
CA ALA A 620 -23.10 19.12 -41.53
C ALA A 620 -23.31 17.87 -40.66
N GLY A 621 -22.98 17.92 -39.37
CA GLY A 621 -23.05 16.80 -38.43
C GLY A 621 -21.71 16.48 -37.77
N ALA A 622 -21.67 15.35 -37.08
CA ALA A 622 -20.48 14.86 -36.39
C ALA A 622 -20.31 13.34 -36.57
N GLU A 623 -19.08 12.84 -36.47
CA GLU A 623 -18.76 11.42 -36.57
C GLU A 623 -17.79 10.98 -35.47
N LEU A 624 -18.17 9.92 -34.74
CA LEU A 624 -17.26 9.22 -33.85
C LEU A 624 -16.58 8.08 -34.62
N VAL A 625 -15.25 8.08 -34.62
CA VAL A 625 -14.40 7.13 -35.33
C VAL A 625 -13.72 6.21 -34.33
N TYR A 626 -14.17 4.96 -34.25
CA TYR A 626 -13.62 3.97 -33.32
C TYR A 626 -12.46 3.18 -33.95
N LEU A 627 -11.24 3.45 -33.49
CA LEU A 627 -10.01 2.87 -34.01
C LEU A 627 -9.71 1.49 -33.41
N ALA A 628 -10.07 1.24 -32.15
CA ALA A 628 -9.88 -0.05 -31.47
C ALA A 628 -11.01 -1.06 -31.75
N SER A 629 -11.73 -0.90 -32.85
CA SER A 629 -12.79 -1.82 -33.29
C SER A 629 -12.24 -3.23 -33.60
N LYS A 630 -13.09 -4.25 -33.57
CA LYS A 630 -12.72 -5.60 -34.04
C LYS A 630 -12.78 -5.77 -35.56
N SER A 631 -13.38 -4.81 -36.26
CA SER A 631 -13.48 -4.81 -37.72
C SER A 631 -12.13 -4.48 -38.37
N VAL A 632 -11.98 -4.83 -39.65
CA VAL A 632 -10.80 -4.47 -40.46
C VAL A 632 -10.69 -2.94 -40.57
N ASP A 633 -11.80 -2.27 -40.85
CA ASP A 633 -11.87 -0.80 -40.90
C ASP A 633 -12.29 -0.19 -39.55
N ALA A 634 -12.08 1.12 -39.41
CA ALA A 634 -12.61 1.90 -38.29
C ALA A 634 -14.15 1.81 -38.25
N SER A 635 -14.71 1.64 -37.06
CA SER A 635 -16.17 1.62 -36.90
C SER A 635 -16.70 3.04 -36.76
N LEU A 636 -17.60 3.45 -37.66
CA LEU A 636 -18.12 4.81 -37.73
C LEU A 636 -19.48 4.96 -37.04
N ARG A 637 -19.70 6.08 -36.34
CA ARG A 637 -20.99 6.45 -35.76
C ARG A 637 -21.30 7.91 -36.09
N ASN A 638 -22.22 8.08 -37.04
CA ASN A 638 -22.65 9.39 -37.52
C ASN A 638 -23.77 9.95 -36.66
N GLN A 639 -23.62 11.21 -36.27
CA GLN A 639 -24.66 12.06 -35.70
C GLN A 639 -25.07 13.09 -36.76
N PRO A 640 -26.37 13.18 -37.10
CA PRO A 640 -26.86 14.18 -38.05
C PRO A 640 -26.67 15.60 -37.50
N SER A 641 -26.82 16.59 -38.39
CA SER A 641 -26.82 18.01 -38.02
C SER A 641 -27.78 18.29 -36.86
N ILE A 642 -27.31 19.10 -35.90
CA ILE A 642 -28.08 19.52 -34.73
C ILE A 642 -29.39 20.24 -35.10
N GLY A 643 -29.40 21.02 -36.20
CA GLY A 643 -30.59 21.60 -36.82
C GLY A 643 -31.60 22.18 -35.81
N VAL A 644 -32.83 21.66 -35.83
CA VAL A 644 -33.95 22.11 -34.98
C VAL A 644 -33.72 21.88 -33.48
N LYS A 645 -32.81 20.96 -33.10
CA LYS A 645 -32.51 20.63 -31.70
C LYS A 645 -31.55 21.61 -31.02
N THR A 646 -31.07 22.62 -31.74
CA THR A 646 -30.10 23.58 -31.22
C THR A 646 -30.60 24.27 -29.96
N GLU A 647 -31.84 24.76 -29.96
CA GLU A 647 -32.41 25.47 -28.80
C GLU A 647 -32.70 24.51 -27.62
N GLU A 648 -33.23 23.31 -27.88
CA GLU A 648 -33.45 22.29 -26.85
C GLU A 648 -32.15 21.94 -26.12
N PHE A 649 -31.05 21.80 -26.87
CA PHE A 649 -29.76 21.46 -26.29
C PHE A 649 -29.10 22.65 -25.57
N LYS A 650 -29.34 23.90 -25.99
CA LYS A 650 -28.93 25.10 -25.24
C LYS A 650 -29.55 25.14 -23.85
N GLU A 651 -30.84 24.84 -23.76
CA GLU A 651 -31.55 24.76 -22.48
C GLU A 651 -30.96 23.63 -21.60
N GLU A 652 -30.71 22.45 -22.18
CA GLU A 652 -30.10 21.33 -21.46
C GLU A 652 -28.71 21.68 -20.92
N ILE A 653 -27.86 22.34 -21.72
CA ILE A 653 -26.51 22.75 -21.31
C ILE A 653 -26.53 23.75 -20.15
N GLN A 654 -27.51 24.66 -20.12
CA GLN A 654 -27.66 25.63 -19.04
C GLN A 654 -28.03 24.94 -17.74
N VAL A 655 -28.96 23.98 -17.77
CA VAL A 655 -29.33 23.15 -16.61
C VAL A 655 -28.11 22.35 -16.10
N ILE A 656 -27.33 21.75 -17.00
CA ILE A 656 -26.10 21.04 -16.65
C ILE A 656 -25.10 21.99 -15.99
N ALA A 657 -24.89 23.19 -16.54
CA ALA A 657 -23.96 24.17 -16.01
C ALA A 657 -24.38 24.66 -14.60
N GLU A 658 -25.66 24.93 -14.38
CA GLU A 658 -26.18 25.29 -13.05
C GLU A 658 -25.93 24.18 -12.03
N ALA A 659 -26.20 22.93 -12.40
CA ALA A 659 -25.98 21.78 -11.53
C ALA A 659 -24.49 21.51 -11.28
N MET A 660 -23.61 21.72 -12.27
CA MET A 660 -22.15 21.63 -12.11
C MET A 660 -21.58 22.72 -11.20
N GLY A 661 -22.24 23.88 -11.12
CA GLY A 661 -21.86 24.99 -10.23
C GLY A 661 -22.40 24.87 -8.80
N ALA A 662 -23.27 23.89 -8.52
CA ALA A 662 -23.94 23.73 -7.23
C ALA A 662 -23.00 23.25 -6.11
N HIS A 663 -23.53 23.09 -4.89
CA HIS A 663 -22.82 22.53 -3.72
C HIS A 663 -23.19 21.05 -3.44
N GLN A 664 -24.13 20.48 -4.21
CA GLN A 664 -24.61 19.11 -4.06
C GLN A 664 -24.57 18.38 -5.40
N PHE A 665 -24.16 17.11 -5.36
CA PHE A 665 -24.04 16.26 -6.54
C PHE A 665 -24.75 14.94 -6.32
N LEU A 666 -25.46 14.48 -7.36
CA LEU A 666 -26.16 13.21 -7.32
C LEU A 666 -25.22 12.06 -7.69
N ALA A 667 -25.23 11.00 -6.88
CA ALA A 667 -24.62 9.73 -7.25
C ALA A 667 -25.68 8.85 -7.95
N THR A 668 -25.36 8.37 -9.15
CA THR A 668 -26.26 7.53 -9.95
C THR A 668 -25.63 6.16 -10.19
N ILE A 669 -26.41 5.08 -10.05
CA ILE A 669 -25.96 3.73 -10.38
C ILE A 669 -25.98 3.58 -11.90
N ASN A 670 -24.84 3.17 -12.47
CA ASN A 670 -24.69 2.89 -13.89
C ASN A 670 -23.67 1.74 -14.11
N ASP A 671 -23.54 1.28 -15.36
CA ASP A 671 -22.65 0.16 -15.70
C ASP A 671 -21.17 0.45 -15.43
N ARG A 672 -20.79 1.72 -15.32
CA ARG A 672 -19.41 2.16 -15.05
C ARG A 672 -19.04 2.13 -13.57
N CYS A 673 -19.99 1.89 -12.65
CA CYS A 673 -19.71 1.82 -11.20
C CYS A 673 -18.63 0.79 -10.83
N LYS A 674 -18.53 -0.33 -11.57
CA LYS A 674 -17.57 -1.41 -11.28
C LYS A 674 -16.11 -0.95 -11.37
N ASN A 675 -15.82 -0.06 -12.31
CA ASN A 675 -14.46 0.43 -12.62
C ASN A 675 -14.28 1.90 -12.23
N CYS A 676 -15.17 2.44 -11.39
CA CYS A 676 -15.12 3.83 -10.95
C CYS A 676 -13.92 4.04 -10.01
N ALA A 677 -13.05 5.01 -10.32
CA ALA A 677 -11.86 5.31 -9.50
C ALA A 677 -12.21 5.76 -8.08
N VAL A 678 -13.38 6.39 -7.91
CA VAL A 678 -13.85 6.96 -6.63
C VAL A 678 -14.91 6.10 -5.93
N ARG A 679 -14.95 4.80 -6.26
CA ARG A 679 -15.95 3.86 -5.71
C ARG A 679 -15.94 3.79 -4.18
N SER A 680 -14.76 3.86 -3.56
CA SER A 680 -14.58 3.85 -2.10
C SER A 680 -15.08 5.11 -1.39
N ALA A 681 -15.34 6.19 -2.13
CA ALA A 681 -15.92 7.43 -1.61
C ALA A 681 -17.41 7.59 -2.00
N CYS A 682 -17.99 6.61 -2.70
CA CYS A 682 -19.36 6.69 -3.18
C CYS A 682 -20.35 6.26 -2.10
N PRO A 683 -21.34 7.11 -1.73
CA PRO A 683 -22.28 6.80 -0.63
C PRO A 683 -23.24 5.65 -0.93
N ILE A 684 -23.41 5.27 -2.20
CA ILE A 684 -24.30 4.18 -2.65
C ILE A 684 -23.58 2.82 -2.64
N GLN A 685 -22.24 2.82 -2.65
CA GLN A 685 -21.45 1.61 -2.70
C GLN A 685 -21.14 1.11 -1.28
N ASN A 686 -21.13 -0.21 -1.07
CA ASN A 686 -20.79 -0.78 0.24
C ASN A 686 -19.41 -0.32 0.74
N ASP A 687 -18.45 -0.18 -0.18
CA ASP A 687 -17.08 0.24 0.12
C ASP A 687 -17.00 1.69 0.63
N GLY A 688 -17.93 2.55 0.19
CA GLY A 688 -18.02 3.96 0.59
C GLY A 688 -19.14 4.23 1.60
N ARG A 689 -19.77 3.19 2.14
CA ARG A 689 -20.79 3.32 3.16
C ARG A 689 -20.14 3.81 4.43
N MET A 690 -20.55 4.99 4.90
CA MET A 690 -20.11 5.50 6.19
C MET A 690 -20.55 4.54 7.29
N VAL A 691 -19.57 3.96 8.01
CA VAL A 691 -19.83 3.22 9.24
C VAL A 691 -20.07 4.28 10.30
N MET A 692 -21.33 4.68 10.48
CA MET A 692 -21.74 5.44 11.66
C MET A 692 -21.69 4.46 12.84
N GLU A 693 -20.63 4.55 13.66
CA GLU A 693 -20.51 3.81 14.93
C GLU A 693 -21.31 4.44 16.07
#